data_AF-A0A9D4UA18-F1
#
_entry.id   AF-A0A9D4UA18-F1
#
_cell.length_a   1.000
_cell.length_b   1.000
_cell.length_c   1.000
_cell.angle_alpha   90.00
_cell.angle_beta   90.00
_cell.angle_gamma   90.00
#
_symmetry.space_group_name_H-M   'P 1'
#
loop_
_entity.id
_entity.type
_entity.pdbx_description
1 polymer ?
#
loop_
_entity_poly.entity_id
_entity_poly.type
_entity_poly.pdbx_seq_one_letter_code
_entity_poly.pdbx_strand_id
1 'polypeptide(L)'
;MELCRFLSTTSFSDDSQEALDSLHSFNKPGILAAHLQLQALVKTMPPEAKSMRTVLQHSLLQHDPFLKPASLAPAASNPGLTSTTLADLRVGKWHQGKYLHGFLAVDAPLLLYGKFLVSIFEEKESDAAARLVMNDLFHNLTLQVPPPGSQVIIKEPCLIKDHFGRATYIWLPNPASLEVVAFYVKPHLALGRHVNCAVACLELGNMEHSKGKYAAAIAFYSRSVEIAQAEDAENKLLALSNRAESWLKLECFDKGLADAESALAIDASHVKSIFRKVRALWKMYRYQTAFKFMTEQMDLLPPAVSDRLQEVYKDAALLNEQSMLGNHDLSEFFQNGCEAKLASPLAEFVGPVRIGLSSDSGGRGLFLTSDVSAGDLLMVIDSFAAVKVSVGNWVSRSDDIQKVQPGLLAEVIRSCLATPRNLSRLYAMYEGQHPAKPAPNISLFKPIPDPLQSEEDETEVPLLLDVSRLRAIIFAATDIESRLVDETDLMGGLWLLLSLMNNSCIPNVCVRLVGNIKVVLASRDMKAGTELHRTYTSPLLPYFSRIESFACRCPRCHFERELPQLEQLAKQYVKLFFQISAPNELERVRAVELYKVALELEKYIRLLKLADKETKWLRTAFAEAYATAYSSCFQPPADLPRVEDFVEAILETASGDLGVLKLVFCLSKKLLDRRCLDLINKHFKAYFGHQTSNVIEAVKLKERQGCRKVWVR
;
A
#
# COMPACT_ATOMS: atom_id res chain seq x y z
N MET A 1 2.91 38.34 21.40
CA MET A 1 3.39 39.72 21.64
C MET A 1 4.28 39.83 22.87
N GLU A 2 3.88 39.33 24.05
CA GLU A 2 4.75 39.36 25.24
C GLU A 2 6.00 38.47 25.11
N LEU A 3 5.92 37.32 24.44
CA LEU A 3 7.10 36.49 24.13
C LEU A 3 8.06 37.17 23.13
N CYS A 4 7.54 37.94 22.16
CA CYS A 4 8.36 38.74 21.25
C CYS A 4 9.07 39.87 21.98
N ARG A 5 8.41 40.49 22.98
CA ARG A 5 9.06 41.42 23.91
C ARG A 5 10.16 40.71 24.71
N PHE A 6 9.87 39.58 25.34
CA PHE A 6 10.82 38.80 26.13
C PHE A 6 12.08 38.38 25.35
N LEU A 7 11.93 37.92 24.09
CA LEU A 7 13.03 37.54 23.19
C LEU A 7 13.74 38.73 22.52
N SER A 8 13.13 39.93 22.53
CA SER A 8 13.75 41.18 22.06
C SER A 8 14.47 41.95 23.17
N THR A 9 14.14 41.68 24.44
CA THR A 9 14.71 42.33 25.62
C THR A 9 15.77 41.48 26.33
N THR A 10 15.92 40.21 25.97
CA THR A 10 17.03 39.37 26.45
C THR A 10 18.26 39.63 25.60
N SER A 11 19.16 40.50 26.10
CA SER A 11 20.54 40.53 25.64
C SER A 11 21.17 39.18 26.00
N PHE A 12 21.50 38.38 24.99
CA PHE A 12 22.35 37.21 25.18
C PHE A 12 23.70 37.70 25.72
N SER A 13 24.26 37.01 26.71
CA SER A 13 25.64 37.26 27.16
C SER A 13 26.61 37.00 26.00
N ASP A 14 27.83 37.51 26.06
CA ASP A 14 28.87 37.26 25.03
C ASP A 14 29.02 35.75 24.73
N ASP A 15 28.90 34.87 25.74
CA ASP A 15 28.90 33.41 25.56
C ASP A 15 27.76 32.86 24.68
N SER A 16 26.61 33.55 24.62
CA SER A 16 25.48 33.16 23.77
C SER A 16 25.48 33.85 22.40
N GLN A 17 26.15 34.99 22.27
CA GLN A 17 26.48 35.59 20.97
C GLN A 17 27.56 34.77 20.25
N GLU A 18 28.58 34.30 20.97
CA GLU A 18 29.61 33.40 20.45
C GLU A 18 29.05 32.01 20.08
N ALA A 19 28.04 31.53 20.82
CA ALA A 19 27.25 30.34 20.44
C ALA A 19 26.34 30.58 19.22
N LEU A 20 25.80 31.80 19.03
CA LEU A 20 25.05 32.22 17.84
C LEU A 20 25.96 32.42 16.61
N ASP A 21 27.15 32.97 16.79
CA ASP A 21 28.15 33.12 15.72
C ASP A 21 28.73 31.75 15.34
N SER A 22 28.89 30.85 16.32
CA SER A 22 29.18 29.43 16.11
C SER A 22 28.06 28.70 15.34
N LEU A 23 26.79 29.11 15.51
CA LEU A 23 25.64 28.60 14.75
C LEU A 23 25.61 29.10 13.29
N HIS A 24 26.30 30.21 13.01
CA HIS A 24 26.45 30.78 11.68
C HIS A 24 27.71 30.29 10.96
N SER A 25 28.74 29.90 11.70
CA SER A 25 29.88 29.18 11.16
C SER A 25 29.49 27.72 10.92
N PHE A 26 29.76 27.15 9.74
CA PHE A 26 29.64 25.71 9.54
C PHE A 26 30.67 24.92 10.37
N ASN A 27 31.20 25.46 11.48
CA ASN A 27 32.26 24.86 12.28
C ASN A 27 31.70 23.77 13.21
N LYS A 28 32.30 22.57 13.13
CA LYS A 28 31.83 21.36 13.82
C LYS A 28 31.68 21.49 15.35
N PRO A 29 32.65 22.01 16.13
CA PRO A 29 32.52 22.10 17.59
C PRO A 29 31.38 23.03 18.01
N GLY A 30 31.20 24.15 17.31
CA GLY A 30 30.15 25.13 17.57
C GLY A 30 28.74 24.57 17.35
N ILE A 31 28.53 23.89 16.22
CA ILE A 31 27.25 23.26 15.87
C ILE A 31 26.90 22.12 16.82
N LEU A 32 27.89 21.30 17.20
CA LEU A 32 27.69 20.20 18.15
C LEU A 32 27.34 20.70 19.54
N ALA A 33 28.05 21.71 20.05
CA ALA A 33 27.78 22.33 21.35
C ALA A 33 26.36 22.93 21.40
N ALA A 34 25.98 23.67 20.37
CA ALA A 34 24.64 24.28 20.29
C ALA A 34 23.52 23.23 20.17
N HIS A 35 23.78 22.09 19.52
CA HIS A 35 22.80 20.99 19.45
C HIS A 35 22.64 20.27 20.80
N LEU A 36 23.73 20.01 21.52
CA LEU A 36 23.68 19.39 22.85
C LEU A 36 23.00 20.29 23.88
N GLN A 37 23.24 21.60 23.83
CA GLN A 37 22.53 22.58 24.67
C GLN A 37 21.01 22.58 24.40
N LEU A 38 20.58 22.52 23.14
CA LEU A 38 19.16 22.37 22.78
C LEU A 38 18.55 21.08 23.34
N GLN A 39 19.27 19.95 23.24
CA GLN A 39 18.82 18.68 23.81
C GLN A 39 18.66 18.76 25.33
N ALA A 40 19.61 19.38 26.03
CA ALA A 40 19.56 19.56 27.48
C ALA A 40 18.37 20.45 27.89
N LEU A 41 18.16 21.57 27.16
CA LEU A 41 17.05 22.49 27.40
C LEU A 41 15.68 21.82 27.20
N VAL A 42 15.52 20.97 26.19
CA VAL A 42 14.25 20.25 25.93
C VAL A 42 13.96 19.21 27.01
N LYS A 43 15.00 18.58 27.59
CA LYS A 43 14.86 17.58 28.67
C LYS A 43 14.44 18.19 30.00
N THR A 44 14.75 19.46 30.26
CA THR A 44 14.48 20.14 31.54
C THR A 44 13.16 20.92 31.58
N MET A 45 12.40 20.97 30.48
CA MET A 45 11.12 21.70 30.42
C MET A 45 9.98 20.98 31.18
N PRO A 46 9.16 21.72 31.96
CA PRO A 46 8.05 21.13 32.73
C PRO A 46 6.89 20.64 31.84
N PRO A 47 6.06 19.69 32.32
CA PRO A 47 4.98 19.06 31.54
C PRO A 47 3.90 20.04 31.07
N GLU A 48 3.57 21.07 31.86
CA GLU A 48 2.55 22.07 31.50
C GLU A 48 3.04 23.03 30.39
N ALA A 49 4.36 23.17 30.21
CA ALA A 49 4.95 23.90 29.09
C ALA A 49 4.82 23.15 27.74
N LYS A 50 4.09 22.03 27.68
CA LYS A 50 3.74 21.34 26.42
C LYS A 50 2.94 22.22 25.44
N SER A 51 2.18 23.21 25.93
CA SER A 51 1.51 24.20 25.07
C SER A 51 2.45 25.36 24.65
N MET A 52 3.49 25.64 25.44
CA MET A 52 4.56 26.61 25.11
C MET A 52 5.64 26.02 24.22
N ARG A 53 5.81 24.69 24.27
CA ARG A 53 6.41 23.89 23.19
C ARG A 53 5.83 24.41 21.88
N THR A 54 4.51 24.54 21.76
CA THR A 54 3.77 25.01 20.57
C THR A 54 4.13 26.41 20.09
N VAL A 55 4.65 27.29 20.96
CA VAL A 55 4.97 28.68 20.61
C VAL A 55 6.42 28.87 20.16
N LEU A 56 7.39 28.20 20.81
CA LEU A 56 8.75 28.01 20.26
C LEU A 56 8.72 27.18 18.96
N GLN A 57 7.77 26.26 18.89
CA GLN A 57 7.47 25.40 17.75
C GLN A 57 6.78 26.11 16.58
N HIS A 58 5.89 27.09 16.84
CA HIS A 58 5.29 27.92 15.79
C HIS A 58 6.29 28.94 15.26
N SER A 59 7.12 29.52 16.12
CA SER A 59 8.02 30.60 15.73
C SER A 59 9.33 30.16 15.05
N LEU A 60 9.56 28.85 14.87
CA LEU A 60 10.63 28.32 14.01
C LEU A 60 10.16 28.09 12.55
N LEU A 61 8.85 27.97 12.31
CA LEU A 61 8.28 27.53 11.02
C LEU A 61 6.95 28.23 10.64
N GLN A 62 6.56 29.36 11.25
CA GLN A 62 5.24 29.99 11.03
C GLN A 62 5.01 30.63 9.67
N HIS A 63 5.99 30.57 8.79
CA HIS A 63 5.75 30.69 7.36
C HIS A 63 6.39 29.48 6.74
N ASP A 64 5.59 28.57 6.18
CA ASP A 64 6.02 27.81 5.03
C ASP A 64 6.20 28.83 3.90
N PRO A 65 7.43 29.31 3.61
CA PRO A 65 7.63 30.32 2.58
C PRO A 65 7.49 29.70 1.18
N PHE A 66 7.17 28.40 1.09
CA PHE A 66 7.01 27.64 -0.15
C PHE A 66 5.70 26.82 -0.20
N LEU A 67 4.66 27.24 0.54
CA LEU A 67 3.27 26.86 0.25
C LEU A 67 2.76 27.43 -1.08
N LYS A 68 3.55 28.25 -1.79
CA LYS A 68 3.48 28.31 -3.26
C LYS A 68 4.48 27.28 -3.80
N PRO A 69 4.02 26.21 -4.47
CA PRO A 69 4.90 25.22 -5.06
C PRO A 69 5.65 25.90 -6.21
N ALA A 70 6.82 26.48 -5.92
CA ALA A 70 7.91 26.39 -6.88
C ALA A 70 8.24 24.90 -6.89
N SER A 71 7.60 24.18 -7.83
CA SER A 71 7.80 22.77 -8.18
C SER A 71 8.83 22.09 -7.27
N LEU A 72 8.37 21.26 -6.33
CA LEU A 72 9.28 20.40 -5.56
C LEU A 72 10.19 19.73 -6.58
N ALA A 73 11.45 20.18 -6.58
CA ALA A 73 12.40 19.76 -7.57
C ALA A 73 12.50 18.23 -7.43
N PRO A 74 12.30 17.50 -8.51
CA PRO A 74 12.34 16.06 -8.43
C PRO A 74 13.77 15.65 -8.03
N ALA A 75 13.95 14.87 -6.96
CA ALA A 75 15.27 14.47 -6.49
C ALA A 75 15.92 13.51 -7.50
N ALA A 76 16.88 14.01 -8.30
CA ALA A 76 17.59 13.28 -9.34
C ALA A 76 18.16 11.93 -8.86
N SER A 77 17.71 10.82 -9.43
CA SER A 77 18.44 9.54 -9.43
C SER A 77 19.23 9.45 -10.73
N ASN A 78 20.48 9.95 -10.79
CA ASN A 78 21.34 9.58 -11.93
C ASN A 78 22.85 9.70 -11.67
N PRO A 79 23.67 8.92 -12.41
CA PRO A 79 25.06 9.23 -12.68
C PRO A 79 25.10 10.61 -13.36
N GLY A 80 25.75 11.59 -12.74
CA GLY A 80 25.79 12.98 -13.24
C GLY A 80 25.66 14.04 -12.15
N LEU A 81 25.35 13.64 -10.91
CA LEU A 81 25.48 14.55 -9.77
C LEU A 81 26.95 14.96 -9.60
N THR A 82 27.19 16.25 -9.40
CA THR A 82 28.53 16.77 -9.10
C THR A 82 28.66 17.10 -7.63
N SER A 83 29.80 16.77 -7.04
CA SER A 83 30.07 17.05 -5.63
C SER A 83 29.97 18.54 -5.35
N THR A 84 29.51 18.89 -4.15
CA THR A 84 29.47 20.26 -3.61
C THR A 84 29.84 20.23 -2.13
N THR A 85 30.25 21.36 -1.59
CA THR A 85 30.51 21.51 -0.15
C THR A 85 29.43 22.35 0.52
N LEU A 86 29.37 22.32 1.86
CA LEU A 86 28.52 23.19 2.67
C LEU A 86 28.80 24.67 2.40
N ALA A 87 30.05 25.02 2.12
CA ALA A 87 30.47 26.40 1.81
C ALA A 87 29.88 26.92 0.48
N ASP A 88 29.57 26.02 -0.45
CA ASP A 88 29.01 26.38 -1.75
C ASP A 88 27.48 26.63 -1.71
N LEU A 89 26.82 26.26 -0.61
CA LEU A 89 25.38 26.33 -0.49
C LEU A 89 24.88 27.75 -0.20
N ARG A 90 23.83 28.15 -0.91
CA ARG A 90 23.13 29.43 -0.70
C ARG A 90 21.77 29.22 -0.02
N VAL A 91 21.52 30.01 1.02
CA VAL A 91 20.23 30.01 1.73
C VAL A 91 19.07 30.32 0.77
N GLY A 92 17.99 29.55 0.87
CA GLY A 92 16.78 29.70 0.08
C GLY A 92 16.88 29.17 -1.35
N LYS A 93 18.01 28.56 -1.73
CA LYS A 93 18.24 27.99 -3.06
C LYS A 93 18.34 26.46 -3.01
N TRP A 94 17.64 25.81 -3.94
CA TRP A 94 17.84 24.39 -4.25
C TRP A 94 19.07 24.22 -5.16
N HIS A 95 19.98 23.32 -4.79
CA HIS A 95 21.20 23.04 -5.57
C HIS A 95 20.99 21.77 -6.41
N GLN A 96 20.14 21.88 -7.43
CA GLN A 96 19.84 20.78 -8.35
C GLN A 96 21.11 20.23 -9.03
N GLY A 97 21.17 18.92 -9.26
CA GLY A 97 22.36 18.28 -9.85
C GLY A 97 23.61 18.25 -8.96
N LYS A 98 23.51 18.68 -7.70
CA LYS A 98 24.60 18.66 -6.71
C LYS A 98 24.35 17.63 -5.62
N TYR A 99 25.42 17.17 -4.98
CA TYR A 99 25.32 16.34 -3.78
C TYR A 99 26.35 16.72 -2.71
N LEU A 100 25.96 16.61 -1.44
CA LEU A 100 26.89 16.61 -0.31
C LEU A 100 27.25 15.17 0.07
N HIS A 101 28.47 14.97 0.54
CA HIS A 101 28.95 13.68 1.02
C HIS A 101 29.53 13.81 2.43
N GLY A 102 29.05 12.97 3.35
CA GLY A 102 29.40 13.16 4.75
C GLY A 102 28.88 12.05 5.66
N PHE A 103 28.85 12.34 6.95
CA PHE A 103 28.46 11.43 8.03
C PHE A 103 27.36 12.04 8.89
N LEU A 104 26.47 11.21 9.41
CA LEU A 104 25.52 11.63 10.46
C LEU A 104 26.18 11.52 11.83
N ALA A 105 26.09 12.52 12.70
CA ALA A 105 26.97 12.61 13.88
C ALA A 105 26.32 12.34 15.25
N VAL A 106 25.02 12.55 15.41
CA VAL A 106 24.35 12.56 16.73
C VAL A 106 23.03 11.81 16.68
N ASP A 107 22.71 11.12 17.79
CA ASP A 107 21.43 10.45 18.02
C ASP A 107 20.25 11.35 17.66
N ALA A 108 19.41 10.81 16.79
CA ALA A 108 18.36 11.54 16.12
C ALA A 108 17.02 11.50 16.89
N PRO A 109 16.88 12.09 18.11
CA PRO A 109 15.55 12.57 18.43
C PRO A 109 15.59 13.89 19.18
N LEU A 110 15.74 14.98 18.44
CA LEU A 110 14.88 16.14 18.69
C LEU A 110 13.62 15.95 17.86
N LEU A 111 12.66 15.20 18.40
CA LEU A 111 11.31 15.12 17.86
C LEU A 111 10.62 16.46 18.12
N LEU A 112 10.75 17.38 17.16
CA LEU A 112 9.89 18.55 17.10
C LEU A 112 8.50 18.04 16.65
N TYR A 113 7.53 18.06 17.57
CA TYR A 113 6.14 17.57 17.38
C TYR A 113 5.93 16.09 17.07
N GLY A 114 6.97 15.24 17.07
CA GLY A 114 6.84 13.94 16.41
C GLY A 114 6.67 14.05 14.90
N LYS A 115 6.99 15.22 14.31
CA LYS A 115 6.86 15.52 12.88
C LYS A 115 8.17 15.86 12.18
N PHE A 116 9.23 16.18 12.91
CA PHE A 116 10.54 16.46 12.31
C PHE A 116 11.63 15.82 13.14
N LEU A 117 12.67 15.39 12.43
CA LEU A 117 13.83 14.71 12.95
C LEU A 117 15.04 15.58 12.66
N VAL A 118 15.79 15.91 13.71
CA VAL A 118 17.01 16.73 13.60
C VAL A 118 18.23 15.88 13.87
N SER A 119 19.19 15.89 12.94
CA SER A 119 20.53 15.32 13.11
C SER A 119 21.60 16.36 12.72
N ILE A 120 22.87 15.95 12.75
CA ILE A 120 24.01 16.75 12.29
C ILE A 120 24.66 16.00 11.15
N PHE A 121 24.81 16.69 10.02
CA PHE A 121 25.61 16.24 8.90
C PHE A 121 27.02 16.81 9.06
N GLU A 122 28.03 15.93 9.15
CA GLU A 122 29.45 16.25 9.11
C GLU A 122 29.96 16.02 7.68
N GLU A 123 30.57 17.01 7.04
CA GLU A 123 31.13 16.85 5.70
C GLU A 123 32.32 15.87 5.71
N LYS A 124 32.50 15.09 4.64
CA LYS A 124 33.55 14.05 4.58
C LYS A 124 34.96 14.63 4.44
N GLU A 125 35.11 15.70 3.66
CA GLU A 125 36.40 16.24 3.23
C GLU A 125 36.81 17.52 3.97
N SER A 126 35.98 18.00 4.92
CA SER A 126 36.25 19.20 5.70
C SER A 126 35.75 19.06 7.15
N ASP A 127 36.14 19.98 8.02
CA ASP A 127 35.60 20.04 9.40
C ASP A 127 34.25 20.80 9.46
N ALA A 128 33.57 20.91 8.31
CA ALA A 128 32.29 21.57 8.22
C ALA A 128 31.16 20.65 8.70
N ALA A 129 30.22 21.19 9.44
CA ALA A 129 29.01 20.51 9.85
C ALA A 129 27.79 21.40 9.61
N ALA A 130 26.61 20.79 9.48
CA ALA A 130 25.35 21.50 9.40
C ALA A 130 24.26 20.72 10.11
N ARG A 131 23.27 21.44 10.66
CA ARG A 131 22.06 20.82 11.18
C ARG A 131 21.24 20.30 10.01
N LEU A 132 20.85 19.03 10.09
CA LEU A 132 20.00 18.37 9.11
C LEU A 132 18.59 18.22 9.69
N VAL A 133 17.59 18.75 8.99
CA VAL A 133 16.18 18.63 9.35
C VAL A 133 15.48 17.77 8.32
N MET A 134 14.96 16.64 8.78
CA MET A 134 14.18 15.67 8.04
C MET A 134 12.71 15.77 8.48
N ASN A 135 11.77 15.61 7.55
CA ASN A 135 10.34 15.62 7.87
C ASN A 135 9.83 14.29 8.45
N ASP A 136 8.54 14.24 8.74
CA ASP A 136 7.83 13.13 9.37
C ASP A 136 7.87 11.84 8.54
N LEU A 137 8.07 11.96 7.23
CA LEU A 137 8.20 10.82 6.34
C LEU A 137 9.39 9.94 6.71
N PHE A 138 10.49 10.52 7.17
CA PHE A 138 11.68 9.77 7.60
C PHE A 138 11.43 8.93 8.85
N HIS A 139 10.51 9.36 9.73
CA HIS A 139 10.17 8.60 10.94
C HIS A 139 9.26 7.40 10.63
N ASN A 140 8.29 7.58 9.72
CA ASN A 140 7.28 6.56 9.41
C ASN A 140 7.76 5.48 8.42
N LEU A 141 8.90 5.71 7.75
CA LEU A 141 9.41 4.84 6.70
C LEU A 141 10.00 3.51 7.18
N THR A 142 10.08 3.24 8.49
CA THR A 142 10.78 2.07 9.10
C THR A 142 12.21 1.78 8.61
N LEU A 143 12.70 2.52 7.61
CA LEU A 143 14.09 2.87 7.43
C LEU A 143 14.47 3.62 8.71
N GLN A 144 14.94 2.86 9.70
CA GLN A 144 15.59 3.41 10.87
C GLN A 144 16.49 4.53 10.37
N VAL A 145 16.25 5.75 10.85
CA VAL A 145 17.13 6.90 10.61
C VAL A 145 18.55 6.37 10.67
N PRO A 146 19.38 6.61 9.64
CA PRO A 146 20.69 5.99 9.60
C PRO A 146 21.40 6.29 10.93
N PRO A 147 21.88 5.27 11.66
CA PRO A 147 22.43 5.47 12.98
C PRO A 147 23.59 6.47 12.94
N PRO A 148 23.90 7.14 14.05
CA PRO A 148 25.07 8.00 14.12
C PRO A 148 26.33 7.27 13.66
N GLY A 149 27.10 7.95 12.82
CA GLY A 149 28.26 7.48 12.09
C GLY A 149 27.96 7.10 10.64
N SER A 150 26.69 6.92 10.25
CA SER A 150 26.33 6.52 8.88
C SER A 150 26.87 7.51 7.85
N GLN A 151 27.56 6.98 6.84
CA GLN A 151 28.02 7.73 5.68
C GLN A 151 26.86 7.90 4.71
N VAL A 152 26.55 9.15 4.37
CA VAL A 152 25.39 9.51 3.58
C VAL A 152 25.76 10.47 2.45
N ILE A 153 24.99 10.38 1.38
CA ILE A 153 24.93 11.36 0.31
C ILE A 153 23.61 12.11 0.44
N ILE A 154 23.69 13.45 0.47
CA ILE A 154 22.52 14.32 0.40
C ILE A 154 22.41 14.88 -1.01
N LYS A 155 21.41 14.43 -1.76
CA LYS A 155 21.13 14.85 -3.14
C LYS A 155 20.32 16.14 -3.13
N GLU A 156 20.74 17.07 -3.98
CA GLU A 156 20.08 18.36 -4.21
C GLU A 156 19.80 19.15 -2.91
N PRO A 157 20.83 19.41 -2.10
CA PRO A 157 20.67 20.02 -0.79
C PRO A 157 20.02 21.41 -0.89
N CYS A 158 19.09 21.66 0.03
CA CYS A 158 18.46 22.96 0.22
C CYS A 158 18.82 23.50 1.61
N LEU A 159 19.40 24.70 1.64
CA LEU A 159 19.78 25.37 2.86
C LEU A 159 18.67 26.38 3.23
N ILE A 160 18.04 26.23 4.39
CA ILE A 160 16.97 27.12 4.87
C ILE A 160 17.39 27.80 6.17
N LYS A 161 16.75 28.93 6.49
CA LYS A 161 16.84 29.56 7.82
C LYS A 161 15.61 29.25 8.65
N ASP A 162 15.75 29.27 9.97
CA ASP A 162 14.58 29.33 10.83
C ASP A 162 13.79 30.62 10.62
N HIS A 163 12.55 30.65 11.11
CA HIS A 163 11.66 31.79 10.99
C HIS A 163 12.19 33.08 11.67
N PHE A 164 13.17 32.99 12.57
CA PHE A 164 13.85 34.15 13.13
C PHE A 164 15.12 34.57 12.38
N GLY A 165 15.57 33.82 11.38
CA GLY A 165 16.80 34.07 10.63
C GLY A 165 18.09 33.80 11.41
N ARG A 166 18.01 33.17 12.59
CA ARG A 166 19.07 32.96 13.58
C ARG A 166 19.83 31.65 13.39
N ALA A 167 19.25 30.66 12.72
CA ALA A 167 19.91 29.38 12.49
C ALA A 167 19.67 28.88 11.08
N THR A 168 20.67 28.15 10.54
CA THR A 168 20.64 27.61 9.19
C THR A 168 20.62 26.08 9.23
N TYR A 169 19.85 25.47 8.33
CA TYR A 169 19.60 24.02 8.31
C TYR A 169 19.64 23.50 6.87
N ILE A 170 20.16 22.29 6.69
CA ILE A 170 19.86 21.51 5.50
C ILE A 170 18.45 20.94 5.67
N TRP A 171 17.58 21.26 4.72
CA TRP A 171 16.20 20.79 4.68
C TRP A 171 16.06 19.59 3.75
N LEU A 172 15.55 18.48 4.28
CA LEU A 172 15.22 17.28 3.53
C LEU A 172 13.72 16.98 3.62
N PRO A 173 12.90 17.51 2.69
CA PRO A 173 11.49 17.17 2.59
C PRO A 173 11.25 15.83 1.88
N ASN A 174 12.26 15.29 1.20
CA ASN A 174 12.15 14.08 0.40
C ASN A 174 13.12 13.00 0.91
N PRO A 175 12.61 11.83 1.36
CA PRO A 175 13.44 10.68 1.73
C PRO A 175 14.39 10.20 0.65
N ALA A 176 14.02 10.33 -0.64
CA ALA A 176 14.88 9.96 -1.76
C ALA A 176 16.14 10.83 -1.88
N SER A 177 16.14 12.02 -1.28
CA SER A 177 17.30 12.92 -1.26
C SER A 177 18.39 12.47 -0.28
N LEU A 178 18.14 11.48 0.57
CA LEU A 178 19.14 10.92 1.48
C LEU A 178 19.49 9.49 1.07
N GLU A 179 20.71 9.29 0.60
CA GLU A 179 21.24 7.97 0.27
C GLU A 179 22.25 7.53 1.33
N VAL A 180 22.05 6.34 1.90
CA VAL A 180 23.04 5.73 2.79
C VAL A 180 24.07 4.99 1.95
N VAL A 181 25.29 5.51 1.93
CA VAL A 181 26.43 4.92 1.22
C VAL A 181 27.00 3.75 2.01
N ALA A 182 27.17 3.96 3.32
CA ALA A 182 27.65 2.93 4.23
C ALA A 182 27.13 3.21 5.63
N PHE A 183 26.77 2.15 6.35
CA PHE A 183 26.55 2.25 7.78
C PHE A 183 27.92 2.16 8.45
N TYR A 184 28.51 3.30 8.81
CA TYR A 184 29.65 3.31 9.71
C TYR A 184 29.11 3.48 11.13
N VAL A 185 29.29 2.48 11.99
CA VAL A 185 29.28 2.78 13.42
C VAL A 185 30.58 3.55 13.66
N LYS A 186 30.54 4.79 14.16
CA LYS A 186 31.76 5.56 14.50
C LYS A 186 32.72 4.61 15.25
N PRO A 187 33.86 4.18 14.66
CA PRO A 187 34.66 3.09 15.22
C PRO A 187 35.39 3.45 16.53
N HIS A 188 35.25 4.67 17.02
CA HIS A 188 36.20 5.24 17.99
C HIS A 188 35.73 5.25 19.44
N LEU A 189 34.47 4.93 19.77
CA LEU A 189 34.00 5.12 21.15
C LEU A 189 33.48 3.87 21.88
N ALA A 190 33.43 2.68 21.26
CA ALA A 190 32.92 1.50 21.98
C ALA A 190 33.50 0.10 21.68
N LEU A 191 34.35 -0.13 20.66
CA LEU A 191 34.67 -1.52 20.25
C LEU A 191 36.14 -1.92 20.04
N GLY A 192 37.12 -1.02 20.24
CA GLY A 192 38.55 -1.40 20.28
C GLY A 192 39.04 -2.22 19.06
N ARG A 193 40.01 -3.12 19.29
CA ARG A 193 40.73 -3.95 18.28
C ARG A 193 39.83 -4.88 17.43
N HIS A 194 38.54 -5.01 17.75
CA HIS A 194 37.62 -5.99 17.14
C HIS A 194 37.05 -5.58 15.76
N VAL A 195 37.13 -4.30 15.37
CA VAL A 195 36.58 -3.79 14.10
C VAL A 195 37.50 -4.07 12.89
N ASN A 196 38.69 -4.62 13.13
CA ASN A 196 39.67 -4.98 12.09
C ASN A 196 39.82 -6.51 11.91
N CYS A 197 38.87 -7.30 12.43
CA CYS A 197 38.85 -8.75 12.28
C CYS A 197 37.54 -9.17 11.59
N ALA A 198 37.64 -9.86 10.45
CA ALA A 198 36.48 -10.26 9.65
C ALA A 198 35.51 -11.15 10.45
N VAL A 199 36.03 -12.09 11.24
CA VAL A 199 35.24 -13.01 12.09
C VAL A 199 34.48 -12.25 13.17
N ALA A 200 35.16 -11.35 13.89
CA ALA A 200 34.52 -10.56 14.94
C ALA A 200 33.40 -9.66 14.38
N CYS A 201 33.60 -9.08 13.19
CA CYS A 201 32.56 -8.33 12.50
C CYS A 201 31.37 -9.22 12.08
N LEU A 202 31.61 -10.45 11.61
CA LEU A 202 30.54 -11.41 11.29
C LEU A 202 29.70 -11.74 12.54
N GLU A 203 30.34 -12.00 13.67
CA GLU A 203 29.66 -12.31 14.94
C GLU A 203 28.82 -11.14 15.46
N LEU A 204 29.37 -9.92 15.44
CA LEU A 204 28.63 -8.71 15.81
C LEU A 204 27.43 -8.47 14.88
N GLY A 205 27.60 -8.72 13.57
CA GLY A 205 26.50 -8.68 12.61
C GLY A 205 25.39 -9.67 12.97
N ASN A 206 25.74 -10.91 13.33
CA ASN A 206 24.78 -11.93 13.76
C ASN A 206 24.05 -11.51 15.05
N MET A 207 24.76 -10.88 16.00
CA MET A 207 24.17 -10.36 17.24
C MET A 207 23.18 -9.23 16.99
N GLU A 208 23.48 -8.27 16.11
CA GLU A 208 22.54 -7.19 15.79
C GLU A 208 21.37 -7.68 14.95
N HIS A 209 21.60 -8.66 14.06
CA HIS A 209 20.55 -9.29 13.28
C HIS A 209 19.52 -9.99 14.18
N SER A 210 19.98 -10.75 15.18
CA SER A 210 19.08 -11.45 16.11
C SER A 210 18.26 -10.49 16.99
N LYS A 211 18.76 -9.27 17.23
CA LYS A 211 18.03 -8.18 17.89
C LYS A 211 17.04 -7.46 16.97
N GLY A 212 16.91 -7.87 15.70
CA GLY A 212 16.08 -7.19 14.69
C GLY A 212 16.64 -5.86 14.18
N LYS A 213 17.91 -5.55 14.48
CA LYS A 213 18.59 -4.31 14.05
C LYS A 213 19.31 -4.54 12.73
N TYR A 214 18.54 -4.75 11.67
CA TYR A 214 19.07 -5.19 10.38
C TYR A 214 20.05 -4.19 9.73
N ALA A 215 19.82 -2.88 9.86
CA ALA A 215 20.72 -1.85 9.34
C ALA A 215 22.11 -1.89 10.02
N ALA A 216 22.14 -2.07 11.34
CA ALA A 216 23.39 -2.25 12.09
C ALA A 216 24.07 -3.58 11.73
N ALA A 217 23.31 -4.66 11.55
CA ALA A 217 23.85 -5.94 11.09
C ALA A 217 24.53 -5.82 9.72
N ILE A 218 23.91 -5.10 8.78
CA ILE A 218 24.48 -4.83 7.44
C ILE A 218 25.81 -4.09 7.54
N ALA A 219 25.94 -3.13 8.45
CA ALA A 219 27.18 -2.41 8.70
C ALA A 219 28.33 -3.38 9.01
N PHE A 220 28.10 -4.25 9.99
CA PHE A 220 29.09 -5.21 10.46
C PHE A 220 29.40 -6.28 9.41
N TYR A 221 28.39 -6.81 8.71
CA TYR A 221 28.64 -7.76 7.62
C TYR A 221 29.41 -7.10 6.47
N SER A 222 29.11 -5.85 6.10
CA SER A 222 29.84 -5.14 5.06
C SER A 222 31.31 -4.98 5.44
N ARG A 223 31.58 -4.62 6.69
CA ARG A 223 32.95 -4.53 7.20
C ARG A 223 33.66 -5.89 7.19
N SER A 224 32.95 -6.97 7.54
CA SER A 224 33.47 -8.34 7.47
C SER A 224 33.89 -8.69 6.03
N VAL A 225 33.03 -8.39 5.04
CA VAL A 225 33.31 -8.62 3.62
C VAL A 225 34.48 -7.77 3.10
N GLU A 226 34.62 -6.52 3.55
CA GLU A 226 35.73 -5.62 3.18
C GLU A 226 37.09 -6.10 3.69
N ILE A 227 37.14 -6.64 4.92
CA ILE A 227 38.39 -7.07 5.56
C ILE A 227 38.81 -8.47 5.11
N ALA A 228 37.84 -9.34 4.83
CA ALA A 228 38.08 -10.75 4.52
C ALA A 228 39.09 -10.92 3.38
N GLN A 229 40.17 -11.66 3.66
CA GLN A 229 41.19 -12.02 2.68
C GLN A 229 40.76 -13.28 1.90
N ALA A 230 41.58 -13.74 0.95
CA ALA A 230 41.27 -14.94 0.16
C ALA A 230 41.14 -16.19 1.03
N GLU A 231 41.92 -16.27 2.11
CA GLU A 231 41.90 -17.37 3.08
C GLU A 231 40.63 -17.35 3.95
N ASP A 232 39.90 -16.24 3.99
CA ASP A 232 38.64 -16.06 4.73
C ASP A 232 37.39 -16.31 3.85
N ALA A 233 37.52 -17.07 2.76
CA ALA A 233 36.45 -17.28 1.78
C ALA A 233 35.12 -17.75 2.42
N GLU A 234 35.18 -18.64 3.42
CA GLU A 234 34.00 -19.11 4.16
C GLU A 234 33.33 -17.99 4.97
N ASN A 235 34.12 -17.20 5.72
CA ASN A 235 33.61 -16.07 6.49
C ASN A 235 33.00 -15.00 5.57
N LYS A 236 33.64 -14.74 4.42
CA LYS A 236 33.13 -13.83 3.40
C LYS A 236 31.79 -14.31 2.84
N LEU A 237 31.67 -15.59 2.51
CA LEU A 237 30.41 -16.20 2.07
C LEU A 237 29.32 -16.04 3.13
N LEU A 238 29.61 -16.36 4.40
CA LEU A 238 28.63 -16.27 5.49
C LEU A 238 28.19 -14.82 5.72
N ALA A 239 29.13 -13.87 5.67
CA ALA A 239 28.85 -12.45 5.78
C ALA A 239 27.95 -11.95 4.63
N LEU A 240 28.27 -12.29 3.38
CA LEU A 240 27.45 -11.95 2.21
C LEU A 240 26.04 -12.54 2.33
N SER A 241 25.96 -13.84 2.65
CA SER A 241 24.68 -14.52 2.78
C SER A 241 23.83 -13.89 3.90
N ASN A 242 24.41 -13.62 5.08
CA ASN A 242 23.67 -13.01 6.19
C ASN A 242 23.33 -11.53 5.94
N ARG A 243 24.17 -10.80 5.19
CA ARG A 243 23.85 -9.46 4.71
C ARG A 243 22.67 -9.48 3.74
N ALA A 244 22.60 -10.47 2.84
CA ALA A 244 21.43 -10.69 1.99
C ALA A 244 20.15 -10.89 2.81
N GLU A 245 20.18 -11.67 3.89
CA GLU A 245 19.01 -11.82 4.78
C GLU A 245 18.58 -10.48 5.37
N SER A 246 19.52 -9.71 5.90
CA SER A 246 19.21 -8.39 6.47
C SER A 246 18.64 -7.43 5.42
N TRP A 247 19.15 -7.44 4.19
CA TRP A 247 18.56 -6.67 3.09
C TRP A 247 17.15 -7.10 2.76
N LEU A 248 16.88 -8.41 2.72
CA LEU A 248 15.53 -8.97 2.50
C LEU A 248 14.56 -8.57 3.64
N LYS A 249 15.03 -8.47 4.88
CA LYS A 249 14.25 -7.99 6.02
C LYS A 249 13.95 -6.49 5.97
N LEU A 250 14.78 -5.72 5.26
CA LEU A 250 14.57 -4.30 4.96
C LEU A 250 13.92 -4.07 3.59
N GLU A 251 13.43 -5.13 2.94
CA GLU A 251 12.76 -5.08 1.63
C GLU A 251 13.61 -4.48 0.50
N CYS A 252 14.93 -4.47 0.68
CA CYS A 252 15.91 -4.05 -0.34
C CYS A 252 16.28 -5.28 -1.20
N PHE A 253 15.33 -5.79 -1.98
CA PHE A 253 15.44 -7.08 -2.66
C PHE A 253 16.58 -7.14 -3.68
N ASP A 254 16.86 -6.06 -4.42
CA ASP A 254 17.97 -6.00 -5.38
C ASP A 254 19.34 -6.20 -4.71
N LYS A 255 19.58 -5.53 -3.57
CA LYS A 255 20.81 -5.69 -2.79
C LYS A 255 20.91 -7.09 -2.19
N GLY A 256 19.79 -7.62 -1.71
CA GLY A 256 19.71 -8.98 -1.20
C GLY A 256 20.01 -10.03 -2.28
N LEU A 257 19.50 -9.82 -3.51
CA LEU A 257 19.79 -10.67 -4.66
C LEU A 257 21.28 -10.63 -5.02
N ALA A 258 21.87 -9.44 -5.16
CA ALA A 258 23.27 -9.26 -5.49
C ALA A 258 24.22 -9.91 -4.46
N ASP A 259 23.92 -9.78 -3.16
CA ASP A 259 24.69 -10.43 -2.10
C ASP A 259 24.53 -11.95 -2.11
N ALA A 260 23.32 -12.46 -2.37
CA ALA A 260 23.09 -13.90 -2.50
C ALA A 260 23.83 -14.49 -3.70
N GLU A 261 23.84 -13.80 -4.85
CA GLU A 261 24.60 -14.19 -6.04
C GLU A 261 26.11 -14.15 -5.79
N SER A 262 26.60 -13.11 -5.11
CA SER A 262 28.01 -13.00 -4.72
C SER A 262 28.43 -14.14 -3.79
N ALA A 263 27.56 -14.56 -2.87
CA ALA A 263 27.81 -15.72 -2.02
C ALA A 263 27.81 -17.04 -2.80
N LEU A 264 26.90 -17.20 -3.77
CA LEU A 264 26.83 -18.39 -4.64
C LEU A 264 28.00 -18.46 -5.63
N ALA A 265 28.62 -17.33 -5.98
CA ALA A 265 29.85 -17.31 -6.75
C ALA A 265 31.05 -17.88 -5.96
N ILE A 266 31.00 -17.88 -4.62
CA ILE A 266 32.00 -18.51 -3.76
C ILE A 266 31.69 -20.01 -3.58
N ASP A 267 30.44 -20.35 -3.28
CA ASP A 267 29.96 -21.74 -3.21
C ASP A 267 28.53 -21.84 -3.74
N ALA A 268 28.40 -22.44 -4.93
CA ALA A 268 27.12 -22.63 -5.60
C ALA A 268 26.18 -23.58 -4.85
N SER A 269 26.70 -24.44 -3.97
CA SER A 269 25.91 -25.40 -3.20
C SER A 269 25.39 -24.86 -1.87
N HIS A 270 25.71 -23.60 -1.53
CA HIS A 270 25.32 -23.01 -0.25
C HIS A 270 23.81 -22.76 -0.18
N VAL A 271 23.10 -23.73 0.42
CA VAL A 271 21.65 -23.80 0.56
C VAL A 271 21.02 -22.47 0.98
N LYS A 272 21.50 -21.83 2.06
CA LYS A 272 20.89 -20.58 2.55
C LYS A 272 20.96 -19.44 1.51
N SER A 273 22.02 -19.37 0.72
CA SER A 273 22.12 -18.36 -0.34
C SER A 273 21.17 -18.65 -1.50
N ILE A 274 20.95 -19.93 -1.85
CA ILE A 274 19.94 -20.35 -2.84
C ILE A 274 18.55 -19.91 -2.38
N PHE A 275 18.17 -20.23 -1.14
CA PHE A 275 16.90 -19.79 -0.53
C PHE A 275 16.74 -18.26 -0.61
N ARG A 276 17.79 -17.50 -0.26
CA ARG A 276 17.77 -16.03 -0.26
C ARG A 276 17.63 -15.45 -1.67
N LYS A 277 18.35 -15.99 -2.66
CA LYS A 277 18.24 -15.60 -4.08
C LYS A 277 16.82 -15.82 -4.60
N VAL A 278 16.26 -17.02 -4.38
CA VAL A 278 14.91 -17.37 -4.82
C VAL A 278 13.87 -16.46 -4.17
N ARG A 279 13.97 -16.23 -2.85
CA ARG A 279 13.05 -15.35 -2.13
C ARG A 279 13.16 -13.89 -2.60
N ALA A 280 14.36 -13.41 -2.94
CA ALA A 280 14.56 -12.10 -3.54
C ALA A 280 13.83 -12.00 -4.90
N LEU A 281 14.05 -12.96 -5.79
CA LEU A 281 13.41 -13.02 -7.11
C LEU A 281 11.88 -13.07 -7.01
N TRP A 282 11.33 -13.87 -6.08
CA TRP A 282 9.89 -13.91 -5.83
C TRP A 282 9.33 -12.55 -5.40
N LYS A 283 10.01 -11.86 -4.48
CA LYS A 283 9.60 -10.53 -4.00
C LYS A 283 9.74 -9.43 -5.05
N MET A 284 10.54 -9.68 -6.08
CA MET A 284 10.66 -8.83 -7.25
C MET A 284 9.74 -9.25 -8.40
N TYR A 285 8.82 -10.20 -8.18
CA TYR A 285 7.90 -10.73 -9.18
C TYR A 285 8.60 -11.35 -10.40
N ARG A 286 9.82 -11.88 -10.21
CA ARG A 286 10.65 -12.59 -11.22
C ARG A 286 10.49 -14.11 -11.08
N TYR A 287 9.25 -14.58 -11.15
CA TYR A 287 8.90 -15.99 -10.87
C TYR A 287 9.53 -16.97 -11.86
N GLN A 288 9.54 -16.63 -13.16
CA GLN A 288 10.17 -17.43 -14.20
C GLN A 288 11.67 -17.60 -13.96
N THR A 289 12.38 -16.51 -13.67
CA THR A 289 13.82 -16.54 -13.37
C THR A 289 14.10 -17.39 -12.13
N ALA A 290 13.28 -17.28 -11.08
CA ALA A 290 13.41 -18.10 -9.89
C ALA A 290 13.23 -19.59 -10.18
N PHE A 291 12.22 -19.94 -10.99
CA PHE A 291 11.95 -21.33 -11.38
C PHE A 291 13.04 -21.92 -12.26
N LYS A 292 13.53 -21.17 -13.27
CA LYS A 292 14.66 -21.58 -14.11
C LYS A 292 15.91 -21.84 -13.28
N PHE A 293 16.28 -20.88 -12.42
CA PHE A 293 17.41 -21.03 -11.52
C PHE A 293 17.28 -22.28 -10.64
N MET A 294 16.10 -22.51 -10.05
CA MET A 294 15.90 -23.70 -9.21
C MET A 294 15.95 -25.01 -10.02
N THR A 295 15.46 -25.02 -11.25
CA THR A 295 15.58 -26.19 -12.14
C THR A 295 17.05 -26.53 -12.38
N GLU A 296 17.87 -25.53 -12.72
CA GLU A 296 19.32 -25.70 -12.88
C GLU A 296 20.01 -26.20 -11.60
N GLN A 297 19.61 -25.70 -10.43
CA GLN A 297 20.18 -26.16 -9.15
C GLN A 297 19.81 -27.62 -8.85
N MET A 298 18.59 -28.06 -9.19
CA MET A 298 18.16 -29.45 -8.99
C MET A 298 18.93 -30.43 -9.89
N ASP A 299 19.37 -29.98 -11.08
CA ASP A 299 20.12 -30.79 -12.03
C ASP A 299 21.63 -30.85 -11.71
N LEU A 300 22.21 -29.76 -11.21
CA LEU A 300 23.66 -29.62 -11.04
C LEU A 300 24.16 -30.02 -9.64
N LEU A 301 23.34 -29.90 -8.60
CA LEU A 301 23.78 -30.13 -7.22
C LEU A 301 23.71 -31.62 -6.81
N PRO A 302 24.58 -32.07 -5.89
CA PRO A 302 24.50 -33.43 -5.35
C PRO A 302 23.14 -33.71 -4.66
N PRO A 303 22.64 -34.97 -4.70
CA PRO A 303 21.35 -35.35 -4.10
C PRO A 303 21.14 -34.89 -2.65
N ALA A 304 22.19 -35.01 -1.83
CA ALA A 304 22.13 -34.61 -0.42
C ALA A 304 21.84 -33.10 -0.20
N VAL A 305 22.16 -32.26 -1.20
CA VAL A 305 21.88 -30.82 -1.19
C VAL A 305 20.53 -30.54 -1.85
N SER A 306 20.27 -31.12 -3.03
CA SER A 306 19.02 -30.92 -3.77
C SER A 306 17.79 -31.39 -2.99
N ASP A 307 17.90 -32.46 -2.19
CA ASP A 307 16.82 -32.94 -1.31
C ASP A 307 16.38 -31.87 -0.30
N ARG A 308 17.32 -31.02 0.16
CA ARG A 308 17.03 -29.90 1.07
C ARG A 308 16.38 -28.71 0.39
N LEU A 309 16.38 -28.68 -0.95
CA LEU A 309 15.85 -27.61 -1.78
C LEU A 309 14.47 -27.96 -2.40
N GLN A 310 13.99 -29.18 -2.18
CA GLN A 310 12.79 -29.71 -2.83
C GLN A 310 11.52 -28.87 -2.57
N GLU A 311 11.35 -28.35 -1.35
CA GLU A 311 10.21 -27.48 -1.03
C GLU A 311 10.28 -26.14 -1.78
N VAL A 312 11.46 -25.51 -1.82
CA VAL A 312 11.67 -24.25 -2.55
C VAL A 312 11.47 -24.42 -4.04
N TYR A 313 11.91 -25.55 -4.60
CA TYR A 313 11.70 -25.87 -6.01
C TYR A 313 10.21 -25.99 -6.33
N LYS A 314 9.44 -26.70 -5.49
CA LYS A 314 7.98 -26.81 -5.64
C LYS A 314 7.29 -25.45 -5.54
N ASP A 315 7.67 -24.62 -4.58
CA ASP A 315 7.12 -23.27 -4.44
C ASP A 315 7.46 -22.39 -5.66
N ALA A 316 8.69 -22.47 -6.17
CA ALA A 316 9.10 -21.73 -7.36
C ALA A 316 8.31 -22.17 -8.60
N ALA A 317 8.10 -23.48 -8.77
CA ALA A 317 7.29 -24.04 -9.84
C ALA A 317 5.83 -23.56 -9.76
N LEU A 318 5.24 -23.65 -8.56
CA LEU A 318 3.87 -23.22 -8.31
C LEU A 318 3.67 -21.73 -8.59
N LEU A 319 4.55 -20.88 -8.08
CA LEU A 319 4.46 -19.43 -8.29
C LEU A 319 4.64 -19.06 -9.77
N ASN A 320 5.54 -19.75 -10.49
CA ASN A 320 5.70 -19.57 -11.92
C ASN A 320 4.43 -19.96 -12.68
N GLU A 321 3.85 -21.13 -12.40
CA GLU A 321 2.60 -21.58 -12.99
C GLU A 321 1.45 -20.60 -12.72
N GLN A 322 1.27 -20.20 -11.46
CA GLN A 322 0.28 -19.22 -11.04
C GLN A 322 0.43 -17.90 -11.81
N SER A 323 1.66 -17.38 -11.93
CA SER A 323 1.92 -16.10 -12.60
C SER A 323 1.63 -16.13 -14.11
N MET A 324 1.74 -17.32 -14.72
CA MET A 324 1.60 -17.50 -16.16
C MET A 324 0.18 -17.90 -16.58
N LEU A 325 -0.44 -18.78 -15.79
CA LEU A 325 -1.70 -19.43 -16.17
C LEU A 325 -2.88 -18.96 -15.32
N GLY A 326 -2.65 -18.32 -14.18
CA GLY A 326 -3.72 -17.97 -13.25
C GLY A 326 -4.29 -19.18 -12.51
N ASN A 327 -3.51 -20.26 -12.36
CA ASN A 327 -3.93 -21.46 -11.63
C ASN A 327 -3.76 -21.27 -10.11
N HIS A 328 -4.52 -20.33 -9.52
CA HIS A 328 -4.51 -20.08 -8.09
C HIS A 328 -5.52 -20.96 -7.37
N ASP A 329 -5.09 -21.69 -6.34
CA ASP A 329 -6.00 -22.36 -5.42
C ASP A 329 -6.24 -21.49 -4.18
N LEU A 330 -7.47 -20.97 -4.06
CA LEU A 330 -7.93 -20.15 -2.94
C LEU A 330 -8.88 -20.93 -2.03
N SER A 331 -9.01 -22.25 -2.21
CA SER A 331 -9.94 -23.09 -1.45
C SER A 331 -9.69 -22.99 0.06
N GLU A 332 -8.43 -23.05 0.49
CA GLU A 332 -8.07 -22.94 1.91
C GLU A 332 -8.49 -21.58 2.51
N PHE A 333 -8.27 -20.49 1.77
CA PHE A 333 -8.70 -19.16 2.19
C PHE A 333 -10.23 -19.09 2.34
N PHE A 334 -10.99 -19.64 1.39
CA PHE A 334 -12.45 -19.66 1.47
C PHE A 334 -12.98 -20.58 2.57
N GLN A 335 -12.25 -21.64 2.92
CA GLN A 335 -12.64 -22.54 3.99
C GLN A 335 -12.36 -21.96 5.38
N ASN A 336 -11.25 -21.25 5.55
CA ASN A 336 -10.76 -20.81 6.85
C ASN A 336 -10.93 -19.30 7.10
N GLY A 337 -11.42 -18.55 6.11
CA GLY A 337 -11.66 -17.11 6.20
C GLY A 337 -10.37 -16.30 6.38
N CYS A 338 -10.47 -15.09 6.93
CA CYS A 338 -9.32 -14.22 7.18
C CYS A 338 -8.34 -14.72 8.27
N GLU A 339 -8.71 -15.77 9.03
CA GLU A 339 -7.81 -16.44 9.99
C GLU A 339 -6.88 -17.44 9.29
N ALA A 340 -7.13 -17.75 8.02
CA ALA A 340 -6.22 -18.54 7.20
C ALA A 340 -4.87 -17.82 7.11
N LYS A 341 -3.84 -18.35 7.76
CA LYS A 341 -2.49 -18.18 7.23
C LYS A 341 -2.54 -18.87 5.87
N LEU A 342 -2.54 -18.10 4.78
CA LEU A 342 -2.29 -18.67 3.45
C LEU A 342 -1.05 -19.55 3.57
N ALA A 343 -1.24 -20.87 3.55
CA ALA A 343 -0.14 -21.80 3.79
C ALA A 343 0.85 -21.78 2.63
N SER A 344 0.36 -21.43 1.42
CA SER A 344 1.14 -21.30 0.20
C SER A 344 1.29 -19.83 -0.23
N PRO A 345 2.46 -19.43 -0.76
CA PRO A 345 2.63 -18.12 -1.36
C PRO A 345 1.75 -17.97 -2.62
N LEU A 346 1.23 -16.78 -2.88
CA LEU A 346 0.44 -16.45 -4.08
C LEU A 346 1.26 -15.55 -5.01
N ALA A 347 1.35 -15.91 -6.28
CA ALA A 347 1.97 -15.07 -7.31
C ALA A 347 0.99 -14.03 -7.85
N GLU A 348 1.50 -12.86 -8.25
CA GLU A 348 0.70 -11.94 -9.08
C GLU A 348 0.38 -12.57 -10.43
N PHE A 349 -0.84 -12.33 -10.90
CA PHE A 349 -1.31 -12.76 -12.22
C PHE A 349 -2.11 -11.64 -12.87
N VAL A 350 -1.81 -11.41 -14.15
CA VAL A 350 -2.53 -10.47 -15.00
C VAL A 350 -2.94 -11.22 -16.26
N GLY A 351 -4.22 -11.59 -16.32
CA GLY A 351 -4.80 -12.39 -17.39
C GLY A 351 -5.05 -11.59 -18.68
N PRO A 352 -6.12 -11.90 -19.43
CA PRO A 352 -6.37 -11.34 -20.76
C PRO A 352 -6.92 -9.91 -20.71
N VAL A 353 -6.18 -8.99 -20.08
CA VAL A 353 -6.57 -7.58 -19.92
C VAL A 353 -5.56 -6.65 -20.58
N ARG A 354 -6.04 -5.50 -21.04
CA ARG A 354 -5.24 -4.37 -21.53
C ARG A 354 -5.73 -3.06 -20.94
N ILE A 355 -4.86 -2.06 -20.91
CA ILE A 355 -5.21 -0.69 -20.54
C ILE A 355 -5.60 0.05 -21.81
N GLY A 356 -6.67 0.83 -21.76
CA GLY A 356 -7.15 1.63 -22.90
C GLY A 356 -7.78 2.93 -22.45
N LEU A 357 -8.15 3.78 -23.41
CA LEU A 357 -8.98 4.95 -23.15
C LEU A 357 -10.45 4.53 -23.07
N SER A 358 -11.17 5.02 -22.06
CA SER A 358 -12.59 4.77 -21.88
C SER A 358 -13.40 5.88 -22.54
N SER A 359 -14.39 5.49 -23.34
CA SER A 359 -15.36 6.40 -23.95
C SER A 359 -16.23 7.08 -22.89
N ASP A 360 -16.51 6.38 -21.79
CA ASP A 360 -17.56 6.75 -20.85
C ASP A 360 -17.05 7.74 -19.78
N SER A 361 -15.81 7.52 -19.33
CA SER A 361 -15.16 8.39 -18.34
C SER A 361 -14.31 9.49 -18.97
N GLY A 362 -13.93 9.38 -20.25
CA GLY A 362 -12.93 10.24 -20.87
C GLY A 362 -11.51 10.06 -20.32
N GLY A 363 -11.31 9.04 -19.48
CA GLY A 363 -10.04 8.68 -18.86
C GLY A 363 -9.52 7.33 -19.38
N ARG A 364 -8.87 6.57 -18.51
CA ARG A 364 -8.37 5.22 -18.81
C ARG A 364 -9.30 4.17 -18.23
N GLY A 365 -9.24 2.96 -18.76
CA GLY A 365 -10.00 1.80 -18.32
C GLY A 365 -9.24 0.51 -18.59
N LEU A 366 -9.73 -0.58 -18.00
CA LEU A 366 -9.27 -1.93 -18.28
C LEU A 366 -10.23 -2.61 -19.24
N PHE A 367 -9.70 -3.31 -20.25
CA PHE A 367 -10.48 -3.97 -21.28
C PHE A 367 -10.03 -5.40 -21.47
N LEU A 368 -10.97 -6.28 -21.79
CA LEU A 368 -10.66 -7.65 -22.18
C LEU A 368 -9.97 -7.71 -23.53
N THR A 369 -9.07 -8.68 -23.67
CA THR A 369 -8.38 -9.04 -24.91
C THR A 369 -8.89 -10.34 -25.52
N SER A 370 -9.60 -11.16 -24.74
CA SER A 370 -10.27 -12.37 -25.17
C SER A 370 -11.66 -12.48 -24.54
N ASP A 371 -12.50 -13.37 -25.06
CA ASP A 371 -13.74 -13.76 -24.41
C ASP A 371 -13.46 -14.44 -23.07
N VAL A 372 -14.33 -14.22 -22.08
CA VAL A 372 -14.27 -14.85 -20.75
C VAL A 372 -15.66 -15.24 -20.29
N SER A 373 -15.73 -16.25 -19.44
CA SER A 373 -16.94 -16.74 -18.80
C SER A 373 -17.05 -16.28 -17.34
N ALA A 374 -18.26 -16.27 -16.81
CA ALA A 374 -18.50 -16.02 -15.40
C ALA A 374 -17.69 -16.99 -14.51
N GLY A 375 -16.93 -16.43 -13.57
CA GLY A 375 -16.04 -17.14 -12.67
C GLY A 375 -14.59 -17.26 -13.14
N ASP A 376 -14.27 -16.85 -14.37
CA ASP A 376 -12.88 -16.88 -14.84
C ASP A 376 -12.02 -15.87 -14.06
N LEU A 377 -10.80 -16.27 -13.71
CA LEU A 377 -9.83 -15.42 -13.04
C LEU A 377 -9.23 -14.42 -14.01
N LEU A 378 -9.38 -13.13 -13.71
CA LEU A 378 -8.86 -12.04 -14.53
C LEU A 378 -7.52 -11.56 -13.99
N MET A 379 -7.42 -11.34 -12.67
CA MET A 379 -6.23 -10.79 -12.04
C MET A 379 -6.08 -11.24 -10.59
N VAL A 380 -4.83 -11.42 -10.15
CA VAL A 380 -4.40 -11.53 -8.75
C VAL A 380 -3.33 -10.47 -8.54
N ILE A 381 -3.63 -9.45 -7.74
CA ILE A 381 -2.81 -8.23 -7.64
C ILE A 381 -2.44 -8.03 -6.17
N ASP A 382 -1.15 -7.96 -5.87
CA ASP A 382 -0.70 -7.63 -4.53
C ASP A 382 -0.86 -6.13 -4.26
N SER A 383 -0.92 -5.75 -2.98
CA SER A 383 -0.89 -4.35 -2.63
C SER A 383 0.46 -3.74 -2.97
N PHE A 384 0.45 -2.62 -3.70
CA PHE A 384 1.64 -1.79 -3.86
C PHE A 384 2.06 -1.17 -2.52
N ALA A 385 1.06 -0.85 -1.70
CA ALA A 385 1.18 -0.36 -0.35
C ALA A 385 -0.16 -0.58 0.37
N ALA A 386 -0.14 -1.03 1.62
CA ALA A 386 -1.36 -1.23 2.41
C ALA A 386 -1.09 -0.96 3.90
N VAL A 387 -2.09 -0.38 4.57
CA VAL A 387 -2.07 -0.09 6.00
C VAL A 387 -3.38 -0.53 6.64
N LYS A 388 -3.29 -1.06 7.86
CA LYS A 388 -4.46 -1.33 8.69
C LYS A 388 -4.95 -0.04 9.32
N VAL A 389 -6.27 0.09 9.45
CA VAL A 389 -6.91 1.24 10.07
C VAL A 389 -7.97 0.77 11.04
N SER A 390 -7.82 1.19 12.31
CA SER A 390 -8.78 0.88 13.37
C SER A 390 -10.10 1.62 13.13
N VAL A 391 -11.23 0.92 13.29
CA VAL A 391 -12.54 1.51 13.07
C VAL A 391 -12.92 2.47 14.22
N GLY A 392 -13.00 3.77 13.94
CA GLY A 392 -13.67 4.76 14.79
C GLY A 392 -15.08 5.06 14.28
N ASN A 393 -15.81 6.03 14.84
CA ASN A 393 -17.05 6.54 14.24
C ASN A 393 -16.71 7.28 12.93
N TRP A 394 -16.64 6.56 11.81
CA TRP A 394 -16.39 7.13 10.48
C TRP A 394 -17.62 7.89 9.99
N VAL A 395 -17.38 9.03 9.35
CA VAL A 395 -18.43 9.96 8.94
C VAL A 395 -18.51 10.07 7.41
N SER A 396 -17.38 9.97 6.68
CA SER A 396 -17.35 10.08 5.22
C SER A 396 -16.07 9.49 4.60
N ARG A 397 -16.13 9.04 3.33
CA ARG A 397 -14.98 8.51 2.58
C ARG A 397 -13.78 9.47 2.51
N SER A 398 -14.04 10.79 2.46
CA SER A 398 -12.98 11.80 2.46
C SER A 398 -12.25 11.87 3.80
N ASP A 399 -12.97 11.77 4.91
CA ASP A 399 -12.37 11.69 6.25
C ASP A 399 -11.59 10.38 6.40
N ASP A 400 -12.08 9.31 5.76
CA ASP A 400 -11.44 8.01 5.82
C ASP A 400 -10.05 8.03 5.16
N ILE A 401 -9.97 8.57 3.94
CA ILE A 401 -8.72 8.69 3.18
C ILE A 401 -7.69 9.51 3.97
N GLN A 402 -8.09 10.64 4.56
CA GLN A 402 -7.18 11.51 5.32
C GLN A 402 -6.50 10.80 6.50
N LYS A 403 -7.20 9.88 7.18
CA LYS A 403 -6.62 9.08 8.28
C LYS A 403 -5.63 8.02 7.79
N VAL A 404 -5.86 7.47 6.59
CA VAL A 404 -5.01 6.43 5.97
C VAL A 404 -3.71 7.03 5.41
N GLN A 405 -3.77 8.25 4.87
CA GLN A 405 -2.67 8.82 4.06
C GLN A 405 -1.30 8.84 4.73
N PRO A 406 -1.11 9.22 6.02
CA PRO A 406 0.24 9.35 6.57
C PRO A 406 1.01 8.03 6.60
N GLY A 407 0.36 6.94 7.01
CA GLY A 407 0.95 5.60 7.02
C GLY A 407 1.14 5.06 5.61
N LEU A 408 0.13 5.24 4.75
CA LEU A 408 0.17 4.75 3.37
C LEU A 408 1.23 5.47 2.53
N LEU A 409 1.45 6.77 2.74
CA LEU A 409 2.48 7.55 2.04
C LEU A 409 3.89 7.02 2.34
N ALA A 410 4.17 6.66 3.59
CA ALA A 410 5.45 6.06 3.95
C ALA A 410 5.65 4.72 3.21
N GLU A 411 4.64 3.85 3.22
CA GLU A 411 4.68 2.57 2.50
C GLU A 411 4.90 2.76 0.99
N VAL A 412 4.20 3.71 0.38
CA VAL A 412 4.35 4.07 -1.05
C VAL A 412 5.77 4.54 -1.37
N ILE A 413 6.34 5.43 -0.54
CA ILE A 413 7.72 5.90 -0.73
C ILE A 413 8.69 4.73 -0.63
N ARG A 414 8.52 3.83 0.35
CA ARG A 414 9.36 2.63 0.49
C ARG A 414 9.29 1.77 -0.77
N SER A 415 8.10 1.47 -1.28
CA SER A 415 7.90 0.71 -2.51
C SER A 415 8.54 1.39 -3.73
N CYS A 416 8.49 2.73 -3.82
CA CYS A 416 9.13 3.49 -4.90
C CYS A 416 10.66 3.46 -4.82
N LEU A 417 11.23 3.52 -3.61
CA LEU A 417 12.68 3.47 -3.40
C LEU A 417 13.26 2.07 -3.61
N ALA A 418 12.42 1.03 -3.52
CA ALA A 418 12.87 -0.35 -3.71
C ALA A 418 13.32 -0.64 -5.15
N THR A 419 12.65 -0.08 -6.17
CA THR A 419 13.03 -0.25 -7.58
C THR A 419 12.48 0.89 -8.45
N PRO A 420 13.26 1.40 -9.44
CA PRO A 420 12.79 2.46 -10.36
C PRO A 420 11.48 2.10 -11.07
N ARG A 421 11.27 0.82 -11.41
CA ARG A 421 10.05 0.32 -12.06
C ARG A 421 8.79 0.62 -11.24
N ASN A 422 8.87 0.57 -9.90
CA ASN A 422 7.74 0.86 -9.03
C ASN A 422 7.32 2.33 -9.10
N LEU A 423 8.30 3.23 -9.23
CA LEU A 423 8.02 4.64 -9.45
C LEU A 423 7.36 4.85 -10.83
N SER A 424 7.86 4.18 -11.89
CA SER A 424 7.23 4.21 -13.23
C SER A 424 5.77 3.73 -13.19
N ARG A 425 5.51 2.59 -12.54
CA ARG A 425 4.15 2.04 -12.33
C ARG A 425 3.24 3.04 -11.62
N LEU A 426 3.72 3.66 -10.55
CA LEU A 426 2.95 4.62 -9.78
C LEU A 426 2.71 5.92 -10.56
N TYR A 427 3.70 6.39 -11.31
CA TYR A 427 3.60 7.62 -12.11
C TYR A 427 2.74 7.47 -13.36
N ALA A 428 2.50 6.23 -13.77
CA ALA A 428 1.44 5.90 -14.70
C ALA A 428 0.04 6.09 -14.08
N MET A 429 -0.15 6.34 -12.78
CA MET A 429 -1.47 6.56 -12.19
C MET A 429 -2.01 7.98 -12.43
N TYR A 430 -3.32 8.15 -12.18
CA TYR A 430 -3.97 9.45 -12.27
C TYR A 430 -3.61 10.30 -11.05
N GLU A 431 -3.24 11.56 -11.29
CA GLU A 431 -2.79 12.50 -10.25
C GLU A 431 -3.67 13.76 -10.16
N GLY A 432 -4.85 13.76 -10.78
CA GLY A 432 -5.79 14.88 -10.70
C GLY A 432 -5.64 15.97 -11.77
N GLN A 433 -4.65 15.88 -12.67
CA GLN A 433 -4.40 16.91 -13.70
C GLN A 433 -4.81 16.46 -15.11
N HIS A 434 -5.32 17.41 -15.91
CA HIS A 434 -5.60 17.28 -17.35
C HIS A 434 -4.44 17.88 -18.17
N PRO A 435 -4.11 17.37 -19.38
CA PRO A 435 -4.87 16.42 -20.20
C PRO A 435 -4.71 14.96 -19.79
N ALA A 436 -5.61 14.10 -20.28
CA ALA A 436 -5.56 12.66 -20.06
C ALA A 436 -4.21 12.11 -20.57
N LYS A 437 -3.43 11.51 -19.66
CA LYS A 437 -2.21 10.78 -20.05
C LYS A 437 -2.57 9.63 -20.99
N PRO A 438 -1.69 9.29 -21.95
CA PRO A 438 -1.89 8.10 -22.78
C PRO A 438 -2.04 6.86 -21.88
N ALA A 439 -2.74 5.85 -22.40
CA ALA A 439 -2.85 4.56 -21.73
C ALA A 439 -1.43 3.94 -21.64
N PRO A 440 -0.91 3.67 -20.42
CA PRO A 440 0.36 2.99 -20.26
C PRO A 440 0.27 1.56 -20.81
N ASN A 441 1.40 0.99 -21.23
CA ASN A 441 1.44 -0.40 -21.64
C ASN A 441 1.14 -1.32 -20.43
N ILE A 442 0.35 -2.37 -20.64
CA ILE A 442 0.02 -3.36 -19.60
C ILE A 442 1.27 -4.08 -19.08
N SER A 443 2.34 -4.20 -19.88
CA SER A 443 3.62 -4.83 -19.48
C SER A 443 4.23 -4.20 -18.23
N LEU A 444 4.00 -2.90 -18.00
CA LEU A 444 4.45 -2.18 -16.81
C LEU A 444 3.87 -2.77 -15.51
N PHE A 445 2.68 -3.39 -15.59
CA PHE A 445 1.96 -3.96 -14.45
C PHE A 445 2.00 -5.48 -14.38
N LYS A 446 2.61 -6.16 -15.37
CA LYS A 446 2.78 -7.62 -15.35
C LYS A 446 3.98 -8.03 -14.48
N PRO A 447 4.02 -9.27 -13.97
CA PRO A 447 5.25 -9.86 -13.44
C PRO A 447 6.40 -9.72 -14.46
N ILE A 448 7.64 -9.57 -13.98
CA ILE A 448 8.80 -9.30 -14.83
C ILE A 448 9.15 -10.60 -15.59
N PRO A 449 9.06 -10.63 -16.94
CA PRO A 449 9.56 -11.75 -17.70
C PRO A 449 11.09 -11.81 -17.63
N ASP A 450 11.66 -12.94 -18.03
CA ASP A 450 13.11 -13.16 -18.01
C ASP A 450 13.91 -12.01 -18.69
N PRO A 451 15.00 -11.47 -18.09
CA PRO A 451 15.84 -10.44 -18.70
C PRO A 451 16.31 -10.76 -20.13
N LEU A 452 16.38 -12.04 -20.54
CA LEU A 452 16.69 -12.42 -21.92
C LEU A 452 15.61 -12.03 -22.96
N GLN A 453 14.46 -11.50 -22.54
CA GLN A 453 13.36 -11.08 -23.42
C GLN A 453 13.06 -9.57 -23.39
N SER A 454 13.80 -8.77 -22.62
CA SER A 454 13.59 -7.33 -22.53
C SER A 454 14.93 -6.58 -22.59
N GLU A 455 15.58 -6.61 -23.75
CA GLU A 455 16.63 -5.64 -24.09
C GLU A 455 16.06 -4.30 -24.59
N GLU A 456 14.74 -4.13 -24.58
CA GLU A 456 14.10 -2.90 -25.05
C GLU A 456 13.59 -2.05 -23.88
N ASP A 457 14.09 -0.81 -23.84
CA ASP A 457 13.78 0.33 -22.96
C ASP A 457 14.53 0.48 -21.63
N GLU A 458 15.86 0.42 -21.64
CA GLU A 458 16.72 1.05 -20.60
C GLU A 458 17.35 2.39 -21.06
N THR A 459 16.60 3.21 -21.79
CA THR A 459 16.87 4.65 -21.89
C THR A 459 15.76 5.48 -21.25
N GLU A 460 15.11 4.97 -20.19
CA GLU A 460 14.21 5.80 -19.40
C GLU A 460 15.02 6.87 -18.66
N VAL A 461 14.69 8.13 -18.94
CA VAL A 461 15.11 9.26 -18.09
C VAL A 461 14.68 8.91 -16.67
N PRO A 462 15.58 8.93 -15.68
CA PRO A 462 15.23 8.51 -14.34
C PRO A 462 14.09 9.33 -13.82
N LEU A 463 13.02 8.63 -13.44
CA LEU A 463 11.90 9.25 -12.77
C LEU A 463 12.32 9.60 -11.36
N LEU A 464 11.89 10.78 -10.95
CA LEU A 464 12.35 11.42 -9.73
C LEU A 464 11.18 11.51 -8.76
N LEU A 465 11.42 11.09 -7.52
CA LEU A 465 10.36 10.95 -6.53
C LEU A 465 9.89 12.34 -6.06
N ASP A 466 8.69 12.74 -6.49
CA ASP A 466 7.94 13.92 -6.05
C ASP A 466 6.82 13.52 -5.06
N VAL A 467 7.02 13.86 -3.79
CA VAL A 467 6.09 13.57 -2.68
C VAL A 467 4.71 14.22 -2.89
N SER A 468 4.62 15.39 -3.52
CA SER A 468 3.33 16.04 -3.77
C SER A 468 2.52 15.28 -4.80
N ARG A 469 3.19 14.81 -5.86
CA ARG A 469 2.60 13.92 -6.85
C ARG A 469 2.15 12.60 -6.22
N LEU A 470 2.95 12.01 -5.33
CA LEU A 470 2.56 10.80 -4.58
C LEU A 470 1.28 11.03 -3.78
N ARG A 471 1.18 12.16 -3.04
CA ARG A 471 -0.03 12.50 -2.27
C ARG A 471 -1.27 12.65 -3.15
N ALA A 472 -1.12 13.27 -4.32
CA ALA A 472 -2.22 13.41 -5.28
C ALA A 472 -2.68 12.04 -5.81
N ILE A 473 -1.75 11.15 -6.16
CA ILE A 473 -2.05 9.77 -6.59
C ILE A 473 -2.71 8.99 -5.45
N ILE A 474 -2.16 9.03 -4.24
CA ILE A 474 -2.73 8.37 -3.06
C ILE A 474 -4.16 8.85 -2.85
N PHE A 475 -4.40 10.16 -2.87
CA PHE A 475 -5.74 10.71 -2.70
C PHE A 475 -6.73 10.18 -3.76
N ALA A 476 -6.31 10.09 -5.02
CA ALA A 476 -7.16 9.64 -6.12
C ALA A 476 -7.38 8.12 -6.18
N ALA A 477 -6.39 7.32 -5.78
CA ALA A 477 -6.34 5.89 -6.05
C ALA A 477 -6.50 4.99 -4.81
N THR A 478 -6.53 5.56 -3.60
CA THR A 478 -6.68 4.77 -2.35
C THR A 478 -8.00 4.02 -2.36
N ASP A 479 -7.91 2.71 -2.17
CA ASP A 479 -9.04 1.82 -1.95
C ASP A 479 -9.12 1.47 -0.47
N ILE A 480 -10.33 1.50 0.10
CA ILE A 480 -10.59 1.21 1.51
C ILE A 480 -11.66 0.13 1.56
N GLU A 481 -11.30 -1.03 2.11
CA GLU A 481 -12.22 -2.17 2.23
C GLU A 481 -12.19 -2.77 3.64
N SER A 482 -13.34 -3.26 4.10
CA SER A 482 -13.45 -4.05 5.32
C SER A 482 -12.90 -5.46 5.12
N ARG A 483 -12.21 -5.98 6.12
CA ARG A 483 -11.87 -7.40 6.15
C ARG A 483 -13.16 -8.19 6.31
N LEU A 484 -13.32 -9.24 5.50
CA LEU A 484 -14.55 -10.05 5.42
C LEU A 484 -15.03 -10.63 6.76
N VAL A 485 -14.16 -10.69 7.78
CA VAL A 485 -14.42 -11.41 9.04
C VAL A 485 -14.41 -10.50 10.29
N ASP A 486 -13.68 -9.39 10.29
CA ASP A 486 -13.57 -8.47 11.43
C ASP A 486 -14.04 -7.06 11.02
N GLU A 487 -15.29 -6.73 11.39
CA GLU A 487 -15.89 -5.40 11.13
C GLU A 487 -15.17 -4.25 11.86
N THR A 488 -14.15 -4.55 12.68
CA THR A 488 -13.39 -3.57 13.48
C THR A 488 -12.09 -3.10 12.84
N ASP A 489 -11.59 -3.79 11.79
CA ASP A 489 -10.33 -3.47 11.11
C ASP A 489 -10.56 -3.24 9.60
N LEU A 490 -10.34 -2.00 9.15
CA LEU A 490 -10.32 -1.64 7.74
C LEU A 490 -8.90 -1.76 7.18
N MET A 491 -8.79 -2.06 5.88
CA MET A 491 -7.55 -1.93 5.14
C MET A 491 -7.66 -0.78 4.15
N GLY A 492 -6.76 0.18 4.25
CA GLY A 492 -6.53 1.18 3.21
C GLY A 492 -5.28 0.81 2.41
N GLY A 493 -5.35 0.84 1.08
CA GLY A 493 -4.22 0.48 0.25
C GLY A 493 -4.29 0.95 -1.19
N LEU A 494 -3.22 0.70 -1.92
CA LEU A 494 -3.10 0.97 -3.35
C LEU A 494 -2.84 -0.34 -4.10
N TRP A 495 -3.69 -0.61 -5.10
CA TRP A 495 -3.55 -1.72 -6.03
C TRP A 495 -3.54 -1.13 -7.44
N LEU A 496 -2.35 -0.82 -7.95
CA LEU A 496 -2.19 0.12 -9.08
C LEU A 496 -3.01 -0.27 -10.32
N LEU A 497 -2.97 -1.53 -10.73
CA LEU A 497 -3.72 -1.97 -11.92
C LEU A 497 -5.24 -1.93 -11.66
N LEU A 498 -5.69 -2.31 -10.47
CA LEU A 498 -7.10 -2.25 -10.09
C LEU A 498 -7.63 -0.79 -10.04
N SER A 499 -6.78 0.16 -9.64
CA SER A 499 -7.11 1.59 -9.61
C SER A 499 -7.30 2.21 -11.02
N LEU A 500 -6.98 1.49 -12.10
CA LEU A 500 -7.32 1.87 -13.48
C LEU A 500 -8.69 1.35 -13.92
N MET A 501 -9.38 0.57 -13.09
CA MET A 501 -10.71 0.05 -13.37
C MET A 501 -11.80 1.05 -12.99
N ASN A 502 -12.66 1.38 -13.96
CA ASN A 502 -13.71 2.36 -13.78
C ASN A 502 -14.88 1.81 -12.94
N ASN A 503 -15.64 2.74 -12.36
CA ASN A 503 -16.82 2.42 -11.59
C ASN A 503 -18.06 2.26 -12.48
N SER A 504 -18.84 1.21 -12.24
CA SER A 504 -20.22 1.07 -12.70
C SER A 504 -21.10 0.54 -11.57
N CYS A 505 -22.32 1.09 -11.43
CA CYS A 505 -23.33 0.54 -10.52
C CYS A 505 -24.03 -0.71 -11.09
N ILE A 506 -23.55 -1.20 -12.24
CA ILE A 506 -23.86 -2.50 -12.85
C ILE A 506 -22.51 -3.20 -13.11
N PRO A 507 -21.81 -3.68 -12.07
CA PRO A 507 -20.45 -4.20 -12.21
C PRO A 507 -20.44 -5.50 -13.02
N ASN A 508 -19.36 -5.72 -13.78
CA ASN A 508 -19.14 -6.94 -14.56
C ASN A 508 -17.93 -7.76 -14.06
N VAL A 509 -17.27 -7.28 -13.01
CA VAL A 509 -16.27 -8.04 -12.27
C VAL A 509 -16.62 -8.13 -10.78
N CYS A 510 -16.09 -9.17 -10.17
CA CYS A 510 -16.07 -9.46 -8.75
C CYS A 510 -14.66 -9.13 -8.23
N VAL A 511 -14.54 -8.31 -7.17
CA VAL A 511 -13.25 -7.97 -6.55
C VAL A 511 -13.25 -8.45 -5.10
N ARG A 512 -12.21 -9.17 -4.69
CA ARG A 512 -12.07 -9.74 -3.35
C ARG A 512 -10.74 -9.44 -2.73
N LEU A 513 -10.74 -9.22 -1.43
CA LEU A 513 -9.54 -9.03 -0.63
C LEU A 513 -9.19 -10.34 0.10
N VAL A 514 -8.01 -10.88 -0.19
CA VAL A 514 -7.44 -12.11 0.38
C VAL A 514 -6.12 -11.74 1.04
N GLY A 515 -6.13 -11.54 2.36
CA GLY A 515 -5.00 -10.89 3.03
C GLY A 515 -4.86 -9.46 2.50
N ASN A 516 -3.73 -9.14 1.85
CA ASN A 516 -3.48 -7.87 1.16
C ASN A 516 -3.62 -7.96 -0.37
N ILE A 517 -4.03 -9.12 -0.89
CA ILE A 517 -4.11 -9.40 -2.32
C ILE A 517 -5.53 -9.18 -2.82
N LYS A 518 -5.67 -8.54 -3.98
CA LYS A 518 -6.94 -8.41 -4.69
C LYS A 518 -7.07 -9.52 -5.72
N VAL A 519 -8.13 -10.31 -5.60
CA VAL A 519 -8.53 -11.32 -6.57
C VAL A 519 -9.69 -10.76 -7.38
N VAL A 520 -9.57 -10.78 -8.70
CA VAL A 520 -10.56 -10.22 -9.63
C VAL A 520 -11.09 -11.31 -10.55
N LEU A 521 -12.38 -11.58 -10.46
CA LEU A 521 -13.08 -12.61 -11.23
C LEU A 521 -14.09 -11.96 -12.19
N ALA A 522 -14.32 -12.57 -13.35
CA ALA A 522 -15.43 -12.18 -14.22
C ALA A 522 -16.76 -12.51 -13.53
N SER A 523 -17.66 -11.53 -13.38
CA SER A 523 -18.95 -11.78 -12.71
C SER A 523 -20.07 -12.27 -13.64
N ARG A 524 -19.80 -12.24 -14.94
CA ARG A 524 -20.69 -12.63 -16.04
C ARG A 524 -19.85 -12.95 -17.28
N ASP A 525 -20.46 -13.61 -18.26
CA ASP A 525 -19.83 -13.86 -19.56
C ASP A 525 -19.63 -12.52 -20.29
N MET A 526 -18.46 -12.33 -20.87
CA MET A 526 -18.06 -11.08 -21.53
C MET A 526 -17.24 -11.35 -22.78
N LYS A 527 -17.40 -10.47 -23.79
CA LYS A 527 -16.66 -10.55 -25.05
C LYS A 527 -15.36 -9.77 -25.00
N ALA A 528 -14.39 -10.16 -25.84
CA ALA A 528 -13.19 -9.36 -26.07
C ALA A 528 -13.54 -7.90 -26.37
N GLY A 529 -12.75 -6.96 -25.85
CA GLY A 529 -12.99 -5.52 -25.98
C GLY A 529 -13.98 -4.92 -24.97
N THR A 530 -14.66 -5.74 -24.14
CA THR A 530 -15.51 -5.23 -23.05
C THR A 530 -14.68 -4.49 -22.01
N GLU A 531 -15.12 -3.30 -21.60
CA GLU A 531 -14.52 -2.56 -20.48
C GLU A 531 -14.93 -3.21 -19.14
N LEU A 532 -13.94 -3.43 -18.27
CA LEU A 532 -14.13 -3.98 -16.95
C LEU A 532 -14.52 -2.89 -15.96
N HIS A 533 -15.55 -3.18 -15.17
CA HIS A 533 -16.12 -2.28 -14.21
C HIS A 533 -16.35 -2.96 -12.86
N ARG A 534 -15.83 -2.34 -11.81
CA ARG A 534 -16.18 -2.66 -10.42
C ARG A 534 -17.17 -1.63 -9.88
N THR A 535 -17.70 -1.89 -8.69
CA THR A 535 -18.47 -0.89 -7.95
C THR A 535 -17.62 -0.33 -6.80
N TYR A 536 -17.62 0.99 -6.63
CA TYR A 536 -16.89 1.70 -5.55
C TYR A 536 -17.72 1.84 -4.27
N THR A 537 -19.02 1.60 -4.39
CA THR A 537 -20.02 1.67 -3.33
C THR A 537 -20.97 0.47 -3.48
N SER A 538 -21.75 0.16 -2.45
CA SER A 538 -22.69 -0.95 -2.53
C SER A 538 -23.73 -0.73 -3.65
N PRO A 539 -23.91 -1.68 -4.57
CA PRO A 539 -24.93 -1.59 -5.61
C PRO A 539 -26.36 -1.76 -5.05
N LEU A 540 -26.46 -2.13 -3.77
CA LEU A 540 -27.71 -2.33 -3.02
C LEU A 540 -28.27 -1.05 -2.38
N LEU A 541 -27.55 0.06 -2.50
CA LEU A 541 -28.00 1.36 -2.03
C LEU A 541 -28.71 2.14 -3.14
N PRO A 542 -29.63 3.07 -2.83
CA PRO A 542 -30.27 3.94 -3.82
C PRO A 542 -29.31 4.94 -4.46
N TYR A 543 -29.69 5.48 -5.61
CA TYR A 543 -28.90 6.42 -6.41
C TYR A 543 -28.17 7.49 -5.60
N PHE A 544 -28.90 8.26 -4.77
CA PHE A 544 -28.34 9.41 -4.07
C PHE A 544 -27.21 9.02 -3.11
N SER A 545 -27.31 7.87 -2.43
CA SER A 545 -26.24 7.36 -1.57
C SER A 545 -25.05 6.82 -2.36
N ARG A 546 -25.27 6.35 -3.60
CA ARG A 546 -24.18 5.85 -4.46
C ARG A 546 -23.33 6.99 -5.05
N ILE A 547 -23.88 8.20 -5.18
CA ILE A 547 -23.21 9.32 -5.86
C ILE A 547 -22.52 10.33 -4.93
N GLU A 548 -22.63 10.18 -3.60
CA GLU A 548 -22.08 11.15 -2.64
C GLU A 548 -20.58 11.43 -2.84
N SER A 549 -19.81 10.44 -3.31
CA SER A 549 -18.37 10.60 -3.57
C SER A 549 -18.00 10.68 -5.06
N PHE A 550 -18.88 10.24 -5.97
CA PHE A 550 -18.56 10.12 -7.40
C PHE A 550 -19.83 10.08 -8.27
N ALA A 551 -19.89 10.96 -9.28
CA ALA A 551 -21.00 10.99 -10.24
C ALA A 551 -20.84 9.91 -11.33
N CYS A 552 -21.37 8.72 -11.05
CA CYS A 552 -21.37 7.59 -11.98
C CYS A 552 -22.27 7.86 -13.22
N ARG A 553 -21.76 7.53 -14.42
CA ARG A 553 -22.44 7.73 -15.71
C ARG A 553 -23.01 6.45 -16.31
N CYS A 554 -23.02 5.35 -15.57
CA CYS A 554 -23.55 4.08 -16.09
C CYS A 554 -25.06 4.18 -16.41
N PRO A 555 -25.60 3.31 -17.29
CA PRO A 555 -27.01 3.35 -17.71
C PRO A 555 -28.01 3.36 -16.53
N ARG A 556 -27.72 2.61 -15.46
CA ARG A 556 -28.54 2.58 -14.25
C ARG A 556 -28.58 3.93 -13.54
N CYS A 557 -27.42 4.57 -13.36
CA CYS A 557 -27.35 5.88 -12.71
C CYS A 557 -27.99 6.97 -13.55
N HIS A 558 -27.82 6.93 -14.87
CA HIS A 558 -28.52 7.83 -15.77
C HIS A 558 -30.04 7.71 -15.61
N PHE A 559 -30.56 6.48 -15.61
CA PHE A 559 -31.98 6.21 -15.40
C PHE A 559 -32.49 6.66 -14.03
N GLU A 560 -31.84 6.22 -12.94
CA GLU A 560 -32.32 6.51 -11.58
C GLU A 560 -32.29 8.00 -11.23
N ARG A 561 -31.41 8.79 -11.88
CA ARG A 561 -31.37 10.25 -11.72
C ARG A 561 -32.64 10.94 -12.22
N GLU A 562 -33.29 10.38 -13.24
CA GLU A 562 -34.49 10.95 -13.84
C GLU A 562 -35.78 10.55 -13.08
N LEU A 563 -35.65 10.05 -11.84
CA LEU A 563 -36.77 9.62 -10.99
C LEU A 563 -36.88 10.42 -9.67
N PRO A 564 -37.08 11.74 -9.72
CA PRO A 564 -37.17 12.57 -8.51
C PRO A 564 -38.32 12.14 -7.58
N GLN A 565 -39.39 11.56 -8.11
CA GLN A 565 -40.50 11.03 -7.31
C GLN A 565 -40.10 9.93 -6.31
N LEU A 566 -38.96 9.26 -6.51
CA LEU A 566 -38.46 8.24 -5.59
C LEU A 566 -37.58 8.79 -4.47
N GLU A 567 -37.21 10.08 -4.51
CA GLU A 567 -36.24 10.66 -3.58
C GLU A 567 -36.67 10.52 -2.11
N GLN A 568 -37.95 10.81 -1.80
CA GLN A 568 -38.47 10.71 -0.44
C GLN A 568 -38.46 9.27 0.07
N LEU A 569 -38.91 8.32 -0.76
CA LEU A 569 -38.90 6.89 -0.43
C LEU A 569 -37.47 6.39 -0.19
N ALA A 570 -36.54 6.83 -1.02
CA ALA A 570 -35.14 6.47 -0.95
C ALA A 570 -34.48 7.02 0.33
N LYS A 571 -34.78 8.28 0.73
CA LYS A 571 -34.33 8.85 2.01
C LYS A 571 -34.89 8.09 3.21
N GLN A 572 -36.16 7.70 3.17
CA GLN A 572 -36.77 6.87 4.22
C GLN A 572 -36.08 5.51 4.32
N TYR A 573 -35.85 4.83 3.18
CA TYR A 573 -35.13 3.57 3.13
C TYR A 573 -33.74 3.67 3.75
N VAL A 574 -32.94 4.67 3.37
CA VAL A 574 -31.57 4.81 3.86
C VAL A 574 -31.52 5.06 5.36
N LYS A 575 -32.45 5.86 5.89
CA LYS A 575 -32.59 6.05 7.34
C LYS A 575 -32.83 4.71 8.06
N LEU A 576 -33.70 3.86 7.52
CA LEU A 576 -33.96 2.53 8.08
C LEU A 576 -32.78 1.58 7.87
N PHE A 577 -32.09 1.66 6.73
CA PHE A 577 -30.96 0.81 6.39
C PHE A 577 -29.82 0.95 7.41
N PHE A 578 -29.47 2.17 7.81
CA PHE A 578 -28.37 2.45 8.74
C PHE A 578 -28.72 2.33 10.25
N GLN A 579 -29.98 2.07 10.61
CA GLN A 579 -30.43 1.92 12.02
C GLN A 579 -30.12 0.53 12.64
N ILE A 580 -28.95 -0.05 12.36
CA ILE A 580 -28.60 -1.45 12.71
C ILE A 580 -28.38 -1.66 14.23
N SER A 581 -28.20 -0.61 15.03
CA SER A 581 -27.71 -0.71 16.42
C SER A 581 -28.79 -0.71 17.52
N ALA A 582 -30.03 -1.08 17.23
CA ALA A 582 -31.15 -0.91 18.16
C ALA A 582 -31.61 -2.22 18.84
N PRO A 583 -32.16 -2.16 20.07
CA PRO A 583 -32.68 -3.35 20.77
C PRO A 583 -33.80 -4.06 20.00
N ASN A 584 -33.98 -5.37 20.25
CA ASN A 584 -34.86 -6.30 19.51
C ASN A 584 -36.29 -5.80 19.20
N GLU A 585 -36.90 -4.96 20.05
CA GLU A 585 -38.22 -4.38 19.76
C GLU A 585 -38.20 -3.39 18.59
N LEU A 586 -37.12 -2.60 18.46
CA LEU A 586 -36.95 -1.65 17.36
C LEU A 586 -36.63 -2.35 16.03
N GLU A 587 -36.03 -3.54 16.07
CA GLU A 587 -35.78 -4.35 14.87
C GLU A 587 -37.10 -4.79 14.19
N ARG A 588 -38.12 -5.16 14.97
CA ARG A 588 -39.43 -5.53 14.42
C ARG A 588 -40.12 -4.33 13.78
N VAL A 589 -40.06 -3.17 14.44
CA VAL A 589 -40.61 -1.91 13.89
C VAL A 589 -39.89 -1.54 12.59
N ARG A 590 -38.56 -1.60 12.57
CA ARG A 590 -37.73 -1.40 11.38
C ARG A 590 -38.12 -2.35 10.24
N ALA A 591 -38.33 -3.62 10.54
CA ALA A 591 -38.72 -4.61 9.53
C ALA A 591 -40.08 -4.30 8.89
N VAL A 592 -41.05 -3.85 9.69
CA VAL A 592 -42.38 -3.42 9.19
C VAL A 592 -42.25 -2.18 8.30
N GLU A 593 -41.41 -1.22 8.66
CA GLU A 593 -41.21 -0.02 7.84
C GLU A 593 -40.46 -0.33 6.52
N LEU A 594 -39.44 -1.20 6.57
CA LEU A 594 -38.77 -1.70 5.37
C LEU A 594 -39.73 -2.45 4.44
N TYR A 595 -40.62 -3.26 5.01
CA TYR A 595 -41.67 -3.92 4.25
C TYR A 595 -42.58 -2.92 3.51
N LYS A 596 -43.02 -1.85 4.18
CA LYS A 596 -43.83 -0.79 3.56
C LYS A 596 -43.07 -0.12 2.41
N VAL A 597 -41.77 0.12 2.58
CA VAL A 597 -40.92 0.67 1.50
C VAL A 597 -40.94 -0.21 0.25
N ALA A 598 -40.84 -1.53 0.40
CA ALA A 598 -40.88 -2.45 -0.74
C ALA A 598 -42.23 -2.39 -1.47
N LEU A 599 -43.35 -2.36 -0.74
CA LEU A 599 -44.68 -2.24 -1.34
C LEU A 599 -44.88 -0.92 -2.08
N GLU A 600 -44.43 0.19 -1.49
CA GLU A 600 -44.51 1.49 -2.14
C GLU A 600 -43.67 1.53 -3.42
N LEU A 601 -42.47 0.93 -3.42
CA LEU A 601 -41.65 0.84 -4.62
C LEU A 601 -42.33 0.06 -5.74
N GLU A 602 -42.98 -1.07 -5.44
CA GLU A 602 -43.74 -1.84 -6.45
C GLU A 602 -44.96 -1.07 -6.98
N LYS A 603 -45.56 -0.16 -6.20
CA LYS A 603 -46.58 0.77 -6.73
C LYS A 603 -45.97 1.73 -7.73
N TYR A 604 -44.82 2.34 -7.43
CA TYR A 604 -44.12 3.22 -8.36
C TYR A 604 -43.71 2.50 -9.65
N ILE A 605 -43.15 1.29 -9.55
CA ILE A 605 -42.76 0.47 -10.71
C ILE A 605 -43.98 0.26 -11.64
N ARG A 606 -45.14 -0.12 -11.08
CA ARG A 606 -46.38 -0.32 -11.84
C ARG A 606 -46.91 0.97 -12.46
N LEU A 607 -46.90 2.07 -11.71
CA LEU A 607 -47.38 3.38 -12.18
C LEU A 607 -46.52 3.94 -13.32
N LEU A 608 -45.20 3.81 -13.21
CA LEU A 608 -44.24 4.32 -14.18
C LEU A 608 -44.09 3.42 -15.42
N LYS A 609 -44.65 2.21 -15.40
CA LYS A 609 -44.57 1.22 -16.50
C LYS A 609 -43.13 0.98 -16.96
N LEU A 610 -42.23 0.79 -16.00
CA LEU A 610 -40.80 0.64 -16.24
C LEU A 610 -40.50 -0.61 -17.06
N ALA A 611 -39.42 -0.56 -17.85
CA ALA A 611 -38.90 -1.74 -18.53
C ALA A 611 -38.43 -2.80 -17.50
N ASP A 612 -38.30 -4.06 -17.95
CA ASP A 612 -37.84 -5.16 -17.08
C ASP A 612 -36.47 -4.85 -16.43
N LYS A 613 -35.52 -4.36 -17.23
CA LYS A 613 -34.17 -4.01 -16.77
C LYS A 613 -34.18 -2.90 -15.72
N GLU A 614 -34.98 -1.88 -15.93
CA GLU A 614 -35.15 -0.72 -15.03
C GLU A 614 -35.79 -1.14 -13.70
N THR A 615 -36.80 -2.00 -13.78
CA THR A 615 -37.46 -2.62 -12.63
C THR A 615 -36.45 -3.40 -11.79
N LYS A 616 -35.59 -4.21 -12.43
CA LYS A 616 -34.55 -4.99 -11.74
C LYS A 616 -33.53 -4.10 -11.03
N TRP A 617 -33.13 -2.98 -11.66
CA TRP A 617 -32.22 -2.00 -11.05
C TRP A 617 -32.80 -1.36 -9.79
N LEU A 618 -34.08 -0.96 -9.82
CA LEU A 618 -34.76 -0.39 -8.66
C LEU A 618 -34.93 -1.42 -7.54
N ARG A 619 -35.36 -2.65 -7.86
CA ARG A 619 -35.45 -3.73 -6.87
C ARG A 619 -34.10 -3.97 -6.18
N THR A 620 -33.01 -3.93 -6.94
CA THR A 620 -31.64 -4.05 -6.41
C THR A 620 -31.27 -2.88 -5.49
N ALA A 621 -31.65 -1.65 -5.83
CA ALA A 621 -31.37 -0.46 -5.01
C ALA A 621 -32.05 -0.47 -3.63
N PHE A 622 -33.09 -1.28 -3.46
CA PHE A 622 -33.87 -1.43 -2.22
C PHE A 622 -33.84 -2.87 -1.71
N ALA A 623 -32.82 -3.65 -2.06
CA ALA A 623 -32.80 -5.10 -1.87
C ALA A 623 -33.03 -5.54 -0.42
N GLU A 624 -32.54 -4.77 0.57
CA GLU A 624 -32.75 -5.05 1.99
C GLU A 624 -34.24 -5.01 2.38
N ALA A 625 -35.01 -4.11 1.77
CA ALA A 625 -36.44 -3.98 2.04
C ALA A 625 -37.21 -5.23 1.59
N TYR A 626 -36.92 -5.71 0.38
CA TYR A 626 -37.47 -6.96 -0.14
C TYR A 626 -37.00 -8.16 0.65
N ALA A 627 -35.70 -8.27 0.94
CA ALA A 627 -35.16 -9.39 1.70
C ALA A 627 -35.77 -9.48 3.10
N THR A 628 -35.97 -8.33 3.76
CA THR A 628 -36.66 -8.23 5.05
C THR A 628 -38.12 -8.67 4.92
N ALA A 629 -38.85 -8.16 3.93
CA ALA A 629 -40.23 -8.55 3.65
C ALA A 629 -40.37 -10.07 3.47
N TYR A 630 -39.51 -10.67 2.66
CA TYR A 630 -39.51 -12.10 2.43
C TYR A 630 -39.07 -12.89 3.65
N SER A 631 -38.18 -12.38 4.50
CA SER A 631 -37.70 -13.11 5.68
C SER A 631 -38.74 -13.11 6.80
N SER A 632 -39.41 -11.99 7.03
CA SER A 632 -40.36 -11.80 8.14
C SER A 632 -41.76 -12.38 7.91
N CYS A 633 -42.15 -12.66 6.67
CA CYS A 633 -43.48 -13.20 6.33
C CYS A 633 -43.41 -14.69 5.90
N PHE A 634 -44.34 -15.52 6.38
CA PHE A 634 -44.45 -16.94 5.98
C PHE A 634 -45.02 -17.10 4.56
N GLN A 635 -45.84 -16.14 4.11
CA GLN A 635 -46.34 -16.02 2.74
C GLN A 635 -46.04 -14.62 2.22
N PRO A 636 -45.36 -14.47 1.07
CA PRO A 636 -45.19 -13.16 0.45
C PRO A 636 -46.55 -12.59 0.01
N PRO A 637 -46.85 -11.32 0.26
CA PRO A 637 -48.09 -10.68 -0.21
C PRO A 637 -48.15 -10.69 -1.74
N ALA A 638 -49.36 -10.79 -2.30
CA ALA A 638 -49.60 -10.84 -3.74
C ALA A 638 -49.08 -9.59 -4.51
N ASP A 639 -48.85 -8.49 -3.81
CA ASP A 639 -48.36 -7.23 -4.38
C ASP A 639 -46.83 -7.17 -4.55
N LEU A 640 -46.09 -8.09 -3.94
CA LEU A 640 -44.65 -8.21 -4.16
C LEU A 640 -44.38 -9.20 -5.30
N PRO A 641 -43.25 -9.05 -6.03
CA PRO A 641 -42.83 -10.05 -6.99
C PRO A 641 -42.58 -11.39 -6.28
N ARG A 642 -42.56 -12.48 -7.07
CA ARG A 642 -42.12 -13.76 -6.51
C ARG A 642 -40.66 -13.66 -6.09
N VAL A 643 -40.26 -14.44 -5.07
CA VAL A 643 -38.90 -14.37 -4.52
C VAL A 643 -37.87 -14.69 -5.62
N GLU A 644 -38.22 -15.58 -6.54
CA GLU A 644 -37.41 -15.99 -7.68
C GLU A 644 -37.13 -14.80 -8.62
N ASP A 645 -38.15 -14.01 -8.94
CA ASP A 645 -38.03 -12.85 -9.83
C ASP A 645 -37.21 -11.72 -9.16
N PHE A 646 -37.32 -11.59 -7.83
CA PHE A 646 -36.47 -10.67 -7.06
C PHE A 646 -35.01 -11.11 -7.00
N VAL A 647 -34.75 -12.41 -6.77
CA VAL A 647 -33.40 -12.98 -6.74
C VAL A 647 -32.73 -12.83 -8.11
N GLU A 648 -33.46 -13.10 -9.19
CA GLU A 648 -32.97 -12.85 -10.55
C GLU A 648 -32.60 -11.37 -10.76
N ALA A 649 -33.44 -10.44 -10.29
CA ALA A 649 -33.18 -9.00 -10.42
C ALA A 649 -31.85 -8.56 -9.79
N ILE A 650 -31.58 -8.99 -8.55
CA ILE A 650 -30.34 -8.62 -7.85
C ILE A 650 -29.10 -9.29 -8.45
N LEU A 651 -29.25 -10.54 -8.91
CA LEU A 651 -28.17 -11.29 -9.53
C LEU A 651 -27.79 -10.74 -10.91
N GLU A 652 -28.74 -10.36 -11.76
CA GLU A 652 -28.44 -9.76 -13.05
C GLU A 652 -27.80 -8.37 -12.93
N THR A 653 -28.22 -7.59 -11.93
CA THR A 653 -27.74 -6.22 -11.71
C THR A 653 -26.33 -6.22 -11.13
N ALA A 654 -26.06 -7.02 -10.08
CA ALA A 654 -24.83 -6.96 -9.30
C ALA A 654 -24.26 -8.35 -8.99
N SER A 655 -24.19 -9.22 -10.01
CA SER A 655 -23.50 -10.51 -9.89
C SER A 655 -22.07 -10.31 -9.38
N GLY A 656 -21.59 -11.21 -8.52
CA GLY A 656 -20.27 -11.11 -7.91
C GLY A 656 -20.14 -10.02 -6.84
N ASP A 657 -21.23 -9.55 -6.23
CA ASP A 657 -21.21 -8.67 -5.05
C ASP A 657 -21.43 -9.48 -3.76
N LEU A 658 -20.72 -9.15 -2.67
CA LEU A 658 -20.85 -9.83 -1.39
C LEU A 658 -22.18 -9.57 -0.70
N GLY A 659 -22.72 -8.36 -0.78
CA GLY A 659 -24.04 -8.05 -0.25
C GLY A 659 -25.12 -8.87 -0.96
N VAL A 660 -25.02 -8.98 -2.29
CA VAL A 660 -25.91 -9.85 -3.07
C VAL A 660 -25.80 -11.31 -2.62
N LEU A 661 -24.59 -11.85 -2.48
CA LEU A 661 -24.38 -13.23 -2.01
C LEU A 661 -25.03 -13.45 -0.63
N LYS A 662 -24.85 -12.50 0.31
CA LYS A 662 -25.46 -12.55 1.65
C LYS A 662 -26.99 -12.57 1.57
N LEU A 663 -27.59 -11.70 0.76
CA LEU A 663 -29.05 -11.62 0.61
C LEU A 663 -29.63 -12.88 -0.03
N VAL A 664 -29.03 -13.34 -1.13
CA VAL A 664 -29.44 -14.57 -1.83
C VAL A 664 -29.36 -15.77 -0.89
N PHE A 665 -28.31 -15.83 -0.06
CA PHE A 665 -28.18 -16.87 0.94
C PHE A 665 -29.28 -16.79 2.02
N CYS A 666 -29.57 -15.61 2.56
CA CYS A 666 -30.68 -15.43 3.52
C CYS A 666 -32.03 -15.91 2.95
N LEU A 667 -32.26 -15.69 1.65
CA LEU A 667 -33.48 -16.10 0.97
C LEU A 667 -33.50 -17.57 0.56
N SER A 668 -32.34 -18.23 0.46
CA SER A 668 -32.21 -19.61 -0.03
C SER A 668 -33.07 -20.63 0.71
N LYS A 669 -33.28 -20.45 2.02
CA LYS A 669 -34.17 -21.32 2.82
C LYS A 669 -35.64 -21.30 2.36
N LYS A 670 -36.05 -20.25 1.65
CA LYS A 670 -37.39 -20.11 1.08
C LYS A 670 -37.44 -20.44 -0.41
N LEU A 671 -36.28 -20.62 -1.06
CA LEU A 671 -36.13 -20.92 -2.48
C LEU A 671 -36.04 -22.44 -2.67
N LEU A 672 -37.18 -23.09 -2.86
CA LEU A 672 -37.25 -24.52 -3.20
C LEU A 672 -37.30 -24.75 -4.72
N ASP A 673 -37.35 -23.68 -5.51
CA ASP A 673 -37.46 -23.77 -6.97
C ASP A 673 -36.11 -24.05 -7.66
N ARG A 674 -36.15 -24.91 -8.67
CA ARG A 674 -34.96 -25.35 -9.42
C ARG A 674 -34.28 -24.18 -10.16
N ARG A 675 -35.04 -23.22 -10.69
CA ARG A 675 -34.50 -22.04 -11.39
C ARG A 675 -33.67 -21.18 -10.44
N CYS A 676 -34.11 -21.03 -9.20
CA CYS A 676 -33.34 -20.28 -8.19
C CYS A 676 -32.05 -20.97 -7.80
N LEU A 677 -32.05 -22.30 -7.64
CA LEU A 677 -30.82 -23.05 -7.38
C LEU A 677 -29.79 -22.87 -8.51
N ASP A 678 -30.25 -22.88 -9.77
CA ASP A 678 -29.37 -22.63 -10.92
C ASP A 678 -28.79 -21.21 -10.93
N LEU A 679 -29.61 -20.20 -10.60
CA LEU A 679 -29.17 -18.81 -10.47
C LEU A 679 -28.16 -18.63 -9.32
N ILE A 680 -28.40 -19.27 -8.18
CA ILE A 680 -27.48 -19.29 -7.03
C ILE A 680 -26.16 -19.91 -7.44
N ASN A 681 -26.17 -21.08 -8.09
CA ASN A 681 -24.96 -21.76 -8.53
C ASN A 681 -24.14 -20.89 -9.51
N LYS A 682 -24.79 -20.21 -10.45
CA LYS A 682 -24.13 -19.26 -11.35
C LYS A 682 -23.48 -18.11 -10.60
N HIS A 683 -24.14 -17.57 -9.59
CA HIS A 683 -23.58 -16.50 -8.76
C HIS A 683 -22.43 -16.98 -7.89
N PHE A 684 -22.52 -18.17 -7.32
CA PHE A 684 -21.42 -18.79 -6.60
C PHE A 684 -20.22 -18.99 -7.52
N LYS A 685 -20.42 -19.37 -8.78
CA LYS A 685 -19.36 -19.40 -9.79
C LYS A 685 -18.76 -18.02 -10.04
N ALA A 686 -19.59 -17.00 -10.20
CA ALA A 686 -19.13 -15.61 -10.35
C ALA A 686 -18.36 -15.09 -9.11
N TYR A 687 -18.65 -15.63 -7.93
CA TYR A 687 -18.04 -15.21 -6.66
C TYR A 687 -16.78 -16.00 -6.30
N PHE A 688 -16.80 -17.33 -6.41
CA PHE A 688 -15.74 -18.26 -5.99
C PHE A 688 -14.93 -18.83 -7.16
N GLY A 689 -15.28 -18.48 -8.41
CA GLY A 689 -14.60 -18.98 -9.60
C GLY A 689 -14.64 -20.50 -9.72
N HIS A 690 -13.52 -21.10 -10.10
CA HIS A 690 -13.39 -22.56 -10.21
C HIS A 690 -13.46 -23.28 -8.86
N GLN A 691 -13.31 -22.59 -7.73
CA GLN A 691 -13.34 -23.19 -6.39
C GLN A 691 -14.76 -23.39 -5.83
N THR A 692 -15.81 -23.00 -6.55
CA THR A 692 -17.20 -23.09 -6.09
C THR A 692 -17.57 -24.44 -5.49
N SER A 693 -17.22 -25.54 -6.15
CA SER A 693 -17.54 -26.89 -5.67
C SER A 693 -16.91 -27.19 -4.32
N ASN A 694 -15.62 -26.87 -4.17
CA ASN A 694 -14.86 -27.08 -2.93
C ASN A 694 -15.44 -26.27 -1.77
N VAL A 695 -15.82 -25.01 -2.04
CA VAL A 695 -16.44 -24.14 -1.03
C VAL A 695 -17.80 -24.68 -0.61
N ILE A 696 -18.66 -25.07 -1.56
CA ILE A 696 -19.97 -25.64 -1.25
C ILE A 696 -19.83 -26.92 -0.40
N GLU A 697 -18.88 -27.79 -0.72
CA GLU A 697 -18.64 -29.01 0.06
C GLU A 697 -18.15 -28.72 1.48
N ALA A 698 -17.18 -27.81 1.63
CA ALA A 698 -16.65 -27.44 2.93
C ALA A 698 -17.73 -26.83 3.83
N VAL A 699 -18.61 -26.02 3.24
CA VAL A 699 -19.71 -25.43 3.98
C VAL A 699 -20.73 -26.49 4.40
N LYS A 700 -21.14 -27.40 3.50
CA LYS A 700 -22.01 -28.54 3.84
C LYS A 700 -21.42 -29.40 4.96
N LEU A 701 -20.10 -29.62 4.95
CA LEU A 701 -19.41 -30.37 5.99
C LEU A 701 -19.53 -29.67 7.35
N LYS A 702 -19.26 -28.37 7.40
CA LYS A 702 -19.35 -27.57 8.63
C LYS A 702 -20.79 -27.45 9.16
N GLU A 703 -21.80 -27.42 8.28
CA GLU A 703 -23.22 -27.55 8.69
C GLU A 703 -23.50 -28.88 9.40
N ARG A 704 -23.05 -29.99 8.81
CA ARG A 704 -23.20 -31.34 9.40
C ARG A 704 -22.52 -31.44 10.77
N GLN A 705 -21.43 -30.69 10.97
CA GLN A 705 -20.73 -30.59 12.26
C GLN A 705 -21.44 -29.68 13.28
N GLY A 706 -22.66 -29.21 12.98
CA GLY A 706 -23.51 -28.46 13.92
C GLY A 706 -23.11 -27.00 14.11
N CYS A 707 -22.20 -26.48 13.28
CA CYS A 707 -21.78 -25.09 13.40
C CYS A 707 -22.86 -24.19 12.78
N ARG A 708 -23.70 -23.60 13.65
CA ARG A 708 -24.92 -22.85 13.24
C ARG A 708 -24.63 -21.52 12.54
N LYS A 709 -23.38 -21.04 12.58
CA LYS A 709 -22.94 -19.74 12.02
C LYS A 709 -21.97 -19.85 10.83
N VAL A 710 -21.81 -21.05 10.27
CA VAL A 710 -20.83 -21.37 9.20
C VAL A 710 -20.97 -20.54 7.94
N TRP A 711 -22.19 -20.12 7.62
CA TRP A 711 -22.48 -19.35 6.42
C TRP A 711 -22.47 -17.84 6.63
N VAL A 712 -22.46 -17.40 7.90
CA VAL A 712 -22.42 -15.99 8.30
C VAL A 712 -20.98 -15.54 8.57
N ARG A 713 -20.15 -16.44 9.09
CA ARG A 713 -18.69 -16.34 9.12
C ARG A 713 -18.10 -16.81 7.80
#